data_AF-A0A6J8AT95-F1
#
_entry.id   AF-A0A6J8AT95-F1
#
_cell.length_a   1.000
_cell.length_b   1.000
_cell.length_c   1.000
_cell.angle_alpha   90.00
_cell.angle_beta   90.00
_cell.angle_gamma   90.00
#
_symmetry.space_group_name_H-M   'P 1'
#
loop_
_entity.id
_entity.type
_entity.pdbx_description
1 polymer ?
#
loop_
_entity_poly.entity_id
_entity_poly.type
_entity_poly.pdbx_seq_one_letter_code
_entity_poly.pdbx_strand_id
1 'polypeptide(L)'
;MLIMKENYFFLWIIYGLLQYGSSEKIAFDTGISLDVVDPDLLGTEKDNVADPVNTGSYLFKAKNDGDTRALTLNILVRDFKSADSLYFRAHPTFLKCIQAAMTKLRNANKQVAVKQGFQTSNDVGGGASDRENYLRSGAGITLQAKQGVTVTLDEIVTAVLQTCPVPMMKLERDIGIEKLADGVHVHMKGADHTSGPTFTGVSGEYDDINSGLDPQKIPDCSNLNTVASGAYYPGGYDDPTKVVGVVDEPVDRTMTVDASRLVQYLGNNIEFSDCTNYAGNALTGPTQRCAQRTMTTRMYNAVKYLQKMVIDNMSGKLEITKAWDDTGANPDSLHSEGRALTVKLKASSSSADMTTLSRYAICAGVDYVAHKGDHLLLAVKKMKGDIANMIQFKSIQLMAVEPPSSKASYYSLPSEFTETEINAKYSLFDSSGREDFKLNDNATVGMFMSQDPDYRYFRLDPRIVECYSSIVDSENKNSDDLIEVEVIRGYISNPEQASLMDVMDDRYETHTLGVALQIRYKNGTVGPDFTPQRLAQKAVEQCSPVFNHTGSDEEAVGIGIYKDSVFVDIRDQFELWVEKDEYIPTGYTLETYTDFMEKRAELANDFRIVDPDDMTEACALAHPPAKQSLTYDYDEPEISKRKRRRKRATADDCIPTYSTPHCSLVAKHLQEEVDEIWTETNRKWIYRNATEVKEALDNCLGICGTCLTGAIYDSKLKHCNNLLHWLPFEMMNDDPDITNFYPRDNLIARGLACNGGEHCLEKAPLFSILMPSIKRLYRPDPTKSVKELIYASEENPTPCPQILDELYASHAKGIVKFWVADETDITSFKHGLQTAMLYNKDVTKVHVYVLNAHSKEVVDGVLQGFTREFATTGCPKYTRETVAEFEVLDPPHHVRRRAASHIHNHKNKLVQDAMNWEMNDLRGP
;
A
#
# COMPACT_ATOMS: atom_id res chain seq x y z
N MET A 1 27.36 -65.94 2.97
CA MET A 1 26.38 -65.68 4.05
C MET A 1 26.12 -64.17 4.31
N LEU A 2 26.76 -63.25 3.56
CA LEU A 2 26.48 -61.80 3.64
C LEU A 2 25.59 -61.27 2.49
N ILE A 3 25.35 -62.03 1.42
CA ILE A 3 24.61 -61.57 0.22
C ILE A 3 23.08 -61.80 0.34
N MET A 4 22.59 -62.57 1.32
CA MET A 4 21.14 -62.82 1.49
C MET A 4 20.42 -61.83 2.42
N LYS A 5 21.13 -60.92 3.11
CA LYS A 5 20.49 -59.95 4.01
C LYS A 5 20.17 -58.60 3.34
N GLU A 6 20.86 -58.24 2.26
CA GLU A 6 20.59 -56.97 1.56
C GLU A 6 19.35 -57.03 0.66
N ASN A 7 19.04 -58.19 0.06
CA ASN A 7 17.85 -58.33 -0.78
C ASN A 7 16.52 -58.34 0.00
N TYR A 8 16.52 -58.73 1.29
CA TYR A 8 15.30 -58.66 2.10
C TYR A 8 15.03 -57.26 2.65
N PHE A 9 16.07 -56.44 2.86
CA PHE A 9 15.92 -55.05 3.31
C PHE A 9 15.49 -54.14 2.14
N PHE A 10 16.04 -54.37 0.94
CA PHE A 10 15.57 -53.70 -0.28
C PHE A 10 14.16 -54.15 -0.68
N LEU A 11 13.78 -55.43 -0.52
CA LEU A 11 12.40 -55.83 -0.75
C LEU A 11 11.43 -55.23 0.28
N TRP A 12 11.80 -55.05 1.56
CA TRP A 12 10.94 -54.38 2.55
C TRP A 12 10.85 -52.86 2.36
N ILE A 13 11.92 -52.21 1.91
CA ILE A 13 11.90 -50.79 1.55
C ILE A 13 11.13 -50.58 0.24
N ILE A 14 11.24 -51.48 -0.75
CA ILE A 14 10.42 -51.43 -1.97
C ILE A 14 8.96 -51.82 -1.69
N TYR A 15 8.67 -52.78 -0.79
CA TYR A 15 7.28 -53.06 -0.35
C TYR A 15 6.71 -51.92 0.51
N GLY A 16 7.55 -51.25 1.31
CA GLY A 16 7.18 -50.08 2.11
C GLY A 16 7.01 -48.81 1.27
N LEU A 17 7.80 -48.63 0.20
CA LEU A 17 7.69 -47.53 -0.76
C LEU A 17 6.60 -47.79 -1.82
N LEU A 18 6.27 -49.05 -2.13
CA LEU A 18 5.12 -49.41 -2.97
C LEU A 18 3.78 -49.38 -2.21
N GLN A 19 3.79 -49.26 -0.87
CA GLN A 19 2.57 -49.06 -0.07
C GLN A 19 2.36 -47.64 0.45
N TYR A 20 3.33 -46.73 0.28
CA TYR A 20 3.08 -45.30 0.33
C TYR A 20 2.68 -44.81 -1.07
N GLY A 21 1.51 -45.26 -1.55
CA GLY A 21 0.78 -44.43 -2.50
C GLY A 21 0.57 -43.08 -1.84
N SER A 22 1.02 -42.00 -2.46
CA SER A 22 0.76 -40.65 -1.95
C SER A 22 -0.74 -40.54 -1.74
N SER A 23 -1.20 -40.44 -0.48
CA SER A 23 -2.62 -40.18 -0.25
C SER A 23 -2.87 -38.77 -0.76
N GLU A 24 -3.53 -38.67 -1.91
CA GLU A 24 -3.96 -37.40 -2.47
C GLU A 24 -4.71 -36.62 -1.36
N LYS A 25 -4.32 -35.37 -1.15
CA LYS A 25 -4.97 -34.50 -0.17
C LYS A 25 -5.81 -33.49 -0.90
N ILE A 26 -7.09 -33.44 -0.57
CA ILE A 26 -8.03 -32.49 -1.16
C ILE A 26 -8.34 -31.41 -0.15
N ALA A 27 -8.04 -30.16 -0.53
CA ALA A 27 -8.35 -28.97 0.26
C ALA A 27 -9.80 -28.51 0.03
N PHE A 28 -10.45 -28.12 1.11
CA PHE A 28 -11.75 -27.47 1.11
C PHE A 28 -11.62 -25.97 1.40
N ASP A 29 -12.67 -25.20 1.11
CA ASP A 29 -12.69 -23.71 1.18
C ASP A 29 -12.39 -23.15 2.59
N THR A 30 -12.45 -23.99 3.62
CA THR A 30 -12.11 -23.66 5.02
C THR A 30 -10.61 -23.80 5.34
N GLY A 31 -9.78 -24.20 4.36
CA GLY A 31 -8.36 -24.51 4.55
C GLY A 31 -8.11 -25.92 5.12
N ILE A 32 -9.15 -26.70 5.41
CA ILE A 32 -9.00 -28.09 5.85
C ILE A 32 -8.66 -28.96 4.64
N SER A 33 -7.56 -29.71 4.75
CA SER A 33 -7.21 -30.76 3.78
C SER A 33 -7.55 -32.14 4.34
N LEU A 34 -8.21 -32.97 3.53
CA LEU A 34 -8.59 -34.34 3.87
C LEU A 34 -7.85 -35.33 2.96
N ASP A 35 -7.38 -36.43 3.56
CA ASP A 35 -6.77 -37.53 2.80
C ASP A 35 -7.85 -38.30 2.02
N VAL A 36 -7.62 -38.48 0.73
CA VAL A 36 -8.45 -39.31 -0.14
C VAL A 36 -8.23 -40.78 0.21
N VAL A 37 -9.33 -41.49 0.36
CA VAL A 37 -9.35 -42.93 0.61
C VAL A 37 -9.50 -43.64 -0.73
N ASP A 38 -8.54 -44.51 -1.05
CA ASP A 38 -8.66 -45.41 -2.20
C ASP A 38 -9.81 -46.42 -1.96
N PRO A 39 -10.89 -46.39 -2.76
CA PRO A 39 -12.01 -47.32 -2.61
C PRO A 39 -11.61 -48.79 -2.75
N ASP A 40 -10.54 -49.11 -3.48
CA ASP A 40 -10.08 -50.49 -3.69
C ASP A 40 -9.52 -51.12 -2.39
N LEU A 41 -9.14 -50.29 -1.42
CA LEU A 41 -8.65 -50.73 -0.12
C LEU A 41 -9.80 -51.07 0.87
N LEU A 42 -11.06 -50.84 0.49
CA LEU A 42 -12.22 -51.01 1.38
C LEU A 42 -12.90 -52.38 1.28
N GLY A 43 -12.43 -53.29 0.40
CA GLY A 43 -13.02 -54.61 0.24
C GLY A 43 -14.51 -54.53 -0.11
N THR A 44 -15.37 -55.21 0.67
CA THR A 44 -16.84 -55.23 0.44
C THR A 44 -17.54 -53.90 0.72
N GLU A 45 -16.91 -52.97 1.46
CA GLU A 45 -17.48 -51.63 1.70
C GLU A 45 -17.37 -50.72 0.46
N LYS A 46 -16.53 -51.07 -0.53
CA LYS A 46 -16.34 -50.28 -1.75
C LYS A 46 -17.66 -50.00 -2.48
N ASP A 47 -18.50 -51.02 -2.63
CA ASP A 47 -19.79 -50.90 -3.33
C ASP A 47 -20.78 -50.04 -2.54
N ASN A 48 -20.65 -50.05 -1.21
CA ASN A 48 -21.50 -49.27 -0.31
C ASN A 48 -21.22 -47.76 -0.39
N VAL A 49 -20.00 -47.39 -0.76
CA VAL A 49 -19.55 -46.00 -0.96
C VAL A 49 -19.09 -45.73 -2.40
N ALA A 50 -19.70 -46.40 -3.39
CA ALA A 50 -19.42 -46.17 -4.80
C ALA A 50 -19.89 -44.78 -5.28
N ASP A 51 -19.37 -44.31 -6.42
CA ASP A 51 -19.88 -43.14 -7.16
C ASP A 51 -20.76 -43.64 -8.33
N PRO A 52 -22.04 -43.98 -8.08
CA PRO A 52 -22.89 -44.63 -9.09
C PRO A 52 -23.20 -43.75 -10.30
N VAL A 53 -23.00 -42.44 -10.19
CA VAL A 53 -23.32 -41.48 -11.27
C VAL A 53 -22.06 -40.93 -11.95
N ASN A 54 -20.85 -41.34 -11.53
CA ASN A 54 -19.59 -40.84 -12.08
C ASN A 54 -19.52 -39.30 -12.03
N THR A 55 -19.70 -38.77 -10.83
CA THR A 55 -19.64 -37.33 -10.56
C THR A 55 -18.20 -36.84 -10.36
N GLY A 56 -17.24 -37.76 -10.18
CA GLY A 56 -15.84 -37.43 -9.93
C GLY A 56 -15.60 -36.94 -8.50
N SER A 57 -16.47 -37.31 -7.57
CA SER A 57 -16.32 -36.98 -6.15
C SER A 57 -15.26 -37.86 -5.49
N TYR A 58 -14.62 -37.30 -4.46
CA TYR A 58 -13.56 -37.99 -3.72
C TYR A 58 -14.13 -38.69 -2.49
N LEU A 59 -13.54 -39.83 -2.13
CA LEU A 59 -13.91 -40.60 -0.95
C LEU A 59 -13.05 -40.20 0.25
N PHE A 60 -13.68 -39.93 1.39
CA PHE A 60 -13.03 -39.48 2.61
C PHE A 60 -13.44 -40.32 3.83
N LYS A 61 -12.66 -40.22 4.91
CA LYS A 61 -12.97 -40.82 6.20
C LYS A 61 -13.21 -39.76 7.28
N ALA A 62 -14.38 -39.86 7.93
CA ALA A 62 -14.72 -39.10 9.13
C ALA A 62 -13.95 -39.61 10.35
N LYS A 63 -13.65 -38.72 11.30
CA LYS A 63 -12.95 -39.09 12.55
C LYS A 63 -13.84 -39.94 13.47
N ASN A 64 -15.12 -39.60 13.54
CA ASN A 64 -16.17 -40.25 14.32
C ASN A 64 -17.54 -39.68 13.87
N ASP A 65 -18.63 -40.10 14.52
CA ASP A 65 -19.97 -39.63 14.17
C ASP A 65 -20.25 -38.16 14.51
N GLY A 66 -19.48 -37.59 15.44
CA GLY A 66 -19.55 -36.20 15.83
C GLY A 66 -18.57 -35.28 15.10
N ASP A 67 -18.00 -35.70 13.97
CA ASP A 67 -16.92 -34.97 13.29
C ASP A 67 -17.35 -33.54 12.90
N THR A 68 -16.83 -32.56 13.65
CA THR A 68 -17.11 -31.13 13.49
C THR A 68 -16.17 -30.44 12.50
N ARG A 69 -15.32 -31.18 11.79
CA ARG A 69 -14.52 -30.59 10.71
C ARG A 69 -15.47 -29.96 9.68
N ALA A 70 -15.20 -28.71 9.35
CA ALA A 70 -16.00 -27.94 8.41
C ALA A 70 -15.55 -28.22 6.97
N LEU A 71 -16.39 -28.92 6.20
CA LEU A 71 -16.19 -29.04 4.75
C LEU A 71 -16.35 -27.67 4.08
N THR A 72 -17.26 -26.84 4.60
CA THR A 72 -17.39 -25.41 4.26
C THR A 72 -17.85 -24.65 5.50
N LEU A 73 -17.91 -23.31 5.44
CA LEU A 73 -18.31 -22.47 6.58
C LEU A 73 -19.65 -22.87 7.24
N ASN A 74 -20.60 -23.42 6.48
CA ASN A 74 -21.92 -23.84 6.97
C ASN A 74 -22.20 -25.34 6.82
N ILE A 75 -21.25 -26.14 6.31
CA ILE A 75 -21.43 -27.59 6.11
C ILE A 75 -20.33 -28.33 6.86
N LEU A 76 -20.72 -29.05 7.92
CA LEU A 76 -19.82 -29.90 8.69
C LEU A 76 -19.86 -31.34 8.18
N VAL A 77 -18.79 -32.10 8.42
CA VAL A 77 -18.73 -33.53 8.07
C VAL A 77 -19.91 -34.28 8.67
N ARG A 78 -20.21 -34.10 9.97
CA ARG A 78 -21.36 -34.75 10.63
C ARG A 78 -22.73 -34.43 10.02
N ASP A 79 -22.89 -33.24 9.44
CA ASP A 79 -24.18 -32.78 8.89
C ASP A 79 -24.34 -33.26 7.43
N PHE A 80 -23.25 -33.69 6.80
CA PHE A 80 -23.21 -34.12 5.41
C PHE A 80 -23.03 -35.64 5.24
N LYS A 81 -22.31 -36.33 6.13
CA LYS A 81 -22.09 -37.78 6.02
C LYS A 81 -23.36 -38.58 6.41
N SER A 82 -23.38 -39.84 6.01
CA SER A 82 -24.33 -40.81 6.55
C SER A 82 -24.11 -41.05 8.05
N ALA A 83 -25.20 -41.22 8.80
CA ALA A 83 -25.14 -41.56 10.23
C ALA A 83 -24.50 -42.94 10.45
N ASP A 84 -24.68 -43.86 9.49
CA ASP A 84 -24.32 -45.27 9.62
C ASP A 84 -22.96 -45.60 9.00
N SER A 85 -22.22 -44.60 8.51
CA SER A 85 -20.90 -44.78 7.90
C SER A 85 -19.88 -43.74 8.37
N LEU A 86 -18.64 -44.19 8.53
CA LEU A 86 -17.47 -43.32 8.70
C LEU A 86 -16.88 -42.86 7.38
N TYR A 87 -17.26 -43.48 6.26
CA TYR A 87 -16.81 -43.11 4.93
C TYR A 87 -17.88 -42.30 4.21
N PHE A 88 -17.48 -41.23 3.54
CA PHE A 88 -18.37 -40.37 2.77
C PHE A 88 -17.70 -39.85 1.52
N ARG A 89 -18.47 -39.65 0.46
CA ARG A 89 -18.00 -38.94 -0.74
C ARG A 89 -18.39 -37.48 -0.69
N ALA A 90 -17.51 -36.61 -1.17
CA ALA A 90 -17.80 -35.20 -1.34
C ALA A 90 -17.09 -34.64 -2.57
N HIS A 91 -17.78 -33.77 -3.32
CA HIS A 91 -17.15 -33.00 -4.38
C HIS A 91 -16.87 -31.56 -3.91
N PRO A 92 -15.60 -31.11 -3.81
CA PRO A 92 -15.23 -29.81 -3.24
C PRO A 92 -15.91 -28.62 -3.92
N THR A 93 -15.89 -28.56 -5.26
CA THR A 93 -16.51 -27.47 -6.04
C THR A 93 -18.02 -27.40 -5.87
N PHE A 94 -18.69 -28.55 -5.77
CA PHE A 94 -20.13 -28.62 -5.53
C PHE A 94 -20.47 -28.05 -4.14
N LEU A 95 -19.77 -28.51 -3.10
CA LEU A 95 -19.99 -27.97 -1.75
C LEU A 95 -19.65 -26.49 -1.65
N LYS A 96 -18.61 -26.01 -2.34
CA LYS A 96 -18.25 -24.58 -2.41
C LYS A 96 -19.38 -23.75 -3.03
N CYS A 97 -20.02 -24.22 -4.10
CA CYS A 97 -21.13 -23.49 -4.70
C CYS A 97 -22.38 -23.48 -3.79
N ILE A 98 -22.68 -24.61 -3.15
CA ILE A 98 -23.79 -24.70 -2.18
C ILE A 98 -23.54 -23.77 -1.00
N GLN A 99 -22.30 -23.72 -0.50
CA GLN A 99 -21.88 -22.77 0.53
C GLN A 99 -22.14 -21.32 0.09
N ALA A 100 -21.80 -20.95 -1.14
CA ALA A 100 -22.08 -19.61 -1.67
C ALA A 100 -23.58 -19.29 -1.66
N ALA A 101 -24.43 -20.24 -2.07
CA ALA A 101 -25.89 -20.11 -1.97
C ALA A 101 -26.36 -19.89 -0.52
N MET A 102 -25.87 -20.71 0.42
CA MET A 102 -26.20 -20.59 1.85
C MET A 102 -25.72 -19.26 2.44
N THR A 103 -24.52 -18.79 2.09
CA THR A 103 -24.00 -17.48 2.50
C THR A 103 -24.88 -16.35 1.97
N LYS A 104 -25.32 -16.43 0.72
CA LYS A 104 -26.19 -15.42 0.10
C LYS A 104 -27.53 -15.31 0.83
N LEU A 105 -28.16 -16.44 1.13
CA LEU A 105 -29.40 -16.47 1.91
C LEU A 105 -29.17 -15.94 3.33
N ARG A 106 -28.07 -16.32 3.97
CA ARG A 106 -27.68 -15.82 5.29
C ARG A 106 -27.53 -14.29 5.32
N ASN A 107 -26.92 -13.69 4.31
CA ASN A 107 -26.77 -12.24 4.19
C ASN A 107 -28.12 -11.52 4.03
N ALA A 108 -29.17 -12.22 3.58
CA ALA A 108 -30.55 -11.75 3.56
C ALA A 108 -31.36 -12.15 4.80
N ASN A 109 -30.69 -12.56 5.89
CA ASN A 109 -31.29 -13.08 7.13
C ASN A 109 -32.15 -14.34 6.95
N LYS A 110 -31.92 -15.12 5.90
CA LYS A 110 -32.63 -16.36 5.55
C LYS A 110 -31.71 -17.56 5.74
N GLN A 111 -31.66 -18.13 6.94
CA GLN A 111 -30.80 -19.28 7.20
C GLN A 111 -31.42 -20.61 6.76
N VAL A 112 -30.61 -21.43 6.09
CA VAL A 112 -30.93 -22.81 5.69
C VAL A 112 -29.99 -23.80 6.37
N ALA A 113 -30.40 -25.07 6.43
CA ALA A 113 -29.61 -26.19 6.96
C ALA A 113 -29.59 -27.36 5.98
N VAL A 114 -28.57 -28.18 6.08
CA VAL A 114 -28.49 -29.47 5.38
C VAL A 114 -29.52 -30.41 6.01
N LYS A 115 -30.51 -30.82 5.23
CA LYS A 115 -31.49 -31.84 5.60
C LYS A 115 -30.92 -33.24 5.37
N GLN A 116 -30.30 -33.43 4.20
CA GLN A 116 -29.69 -34.69 3.76
C GLN A 116 -28.43 -34.38 2.94
N GLY A 117 -27.35 -35.10 3.23
CA GLY A 117 -26.10 -35.09 2.46
C GLY A 117 -25.80 -36.46 1.86
N PHE A 118 -24.52 -36.85 1.85
CA PHE A 118 -24.06 -38.15 1.38
C PHE A 118 -24.80 -39.32 2.06
N GLN A 119 -25.20 -40.30 1.24
CA GLN A 119 -25.83 -41.54 1.68
C GLN A 119 -25.05 -42.76 1.18
N THR A 120 -25.06 -43.85 1.92
CA THR A 120 -24.52 -45.13 1.48
C THR A 120 -25.54 -45.94 0.68
N SER A 121 -25.12 -47.03 0.04
CA SER A 121 -26.05 -47.97 -0.59
C SER A 121 -27.02 -48.60 0.42
N ASN A 122 -26.56 -48.81 1.66
CA ASN A 122 -27.37 -49.37 2.75
C ASN A 122 -28.45 -48.39 3.24
N ASP A 123 -28.17 -47.09 3.20
CA ASP A 123 -29.12 -46.05 3.64
C ASP A 123 -30.35 -45.96 2.72
N VAL A 124 -30.18 -46.29 1.44
CA VAL A 124 -31.19 -46.14 0.39
C VAL A 124 -31.94 -47.45 0.11
N GLY A 125 -31.28 -48.59 0.29
CA GLY A 125 -31.85 -49.91 0.01
C GLY A 125 -31.91 -50.27 -1.49
N GLY A 126 -32.61 -51.35 -1.82
CA GLY A 126 -32.73 -51.85 -3.20
C GLY A 126 -33.74 -51.03 -4.01
N GLY A 127 -33.27 -50.31 -5.05
CA GLY A 127 -34.10 -49.51 -5.95
C GLY A 127 -33.93 -47.99 -5.79
N ALA A 128 -32.70 -47.52 -5.61
CA ALA A 128 -32.36 -46.11 -5.48
C ALA A 128 -32.91 -45.25 -6.64
N SER A 129 -33.65 -44.20 -6.30
CA SER A 129 -34.05 -43.15 -7.22
C SER A 129 -32.85 -42.36 -7.75
N ASP A 130 -33.02 -41.63 -8.85
CA ASP A 130 -31.96 -40.76 -9.41
C ASP A 130 -31.40 -39.79 -8.36
N ARG A 131 -32.28 -39.16 -7.58
CA ARG A 131 -31.92 -38.29 -6.45
C ARG A 131 -31.00 -38.98 -5.45
N GLU A 132 -31.33 -40.21 -5.05
CA GLU A 132 -30.55 -40.96 -4.07
C GLU A 132 -29.21 -41.41 -4.66
N ASN A 133 -29.14 -41.70 -5.96
CA ASN A 133 -27.87 -41.98 -6.63
C ASN A 133 -26.93 -40.76 -6.61
N TYR A 134 -27.44 -39.53 -6.70
CA TYR A 134 -26.63 -38.32 -6.54
C TYR A 134 -26.16 -38.07 -5.10
N LEU A 135 -27.01 -38.34 -4.10
CA LEU A 135 -26.59 -38.32 -2.69
C LEU A 135 -25.50 -39.36 -2.44
N ARG A 136 -25.64 -40.58 -2.99
CA ARG A 136 -24.62 -41.64 -2.95
C ARG A 136 -23.32 -41.29 -3.66
N SER A 137 -23.42 -40.49 -4.70
CA SER A 137 -22.26 -39.99 -5.42
C SER A 137 -21.54 -38.85 -4.67
N GLY A 138 -22.05 -38.37 -3.52
CA GLY A 138 -21.41 -37.28 -2.77
C GLY A 138 -21.47 -35.91 -3.47
N ALA A 139 -22.32 -35.80 -4.49
CA ALA A 139 -22.52 -34.61 -5.29
C ALA A 139 -24.01 -34.22 -5.36
N GLY A 140 -24.76 -34.60 -4.32
CA GLY A 140 -26.14 -34.19 -4.08
C GLY A 140 -26.31 -33.68 -2.65
N ILE A 141 -27.25 -32.77 -2.44
CA ILE A 141 -27.59 -32.24 -1.11
C ILE A 141 -29.05 -31.77 -1.09
N THR A 142 -29.74 -31.97 0.03
CA THR A 142 -31.08 -31.44 0.26
C THR A 142 -31.01 -30.33 1.31
N LEU A 143 -31.46 -29.13 0.96
CA LEU A 143 -31.51 -27.96 1.83
C LEU A 143 -32.93 -27.70 2.32
N GLN A 144 -33.05 -27.25 3.58
CA GLN A 144 -34.33 -26.82 4.17
C GLN A 144 -34.15 -25.55 4.99
N ALA A 145 -35.23 -24.82 5.26
CA ALA A 145 -35.20 -23.67 6.16
C ALA A 145 -34.83 -24.11 7.60
N LYS A 146 -34.02 -23.31 8.30
CA LYS A 146 -33.79 -23.54 9.73
C LYS A 146 -35.07 -23.27 10.53
N GLN A 147 -35.23 -24.00 11.64
CA GLN A 147 -36.36 -23.81 12.54
C GLN A 147 -36.45 -22.34 13.00
N GLY A 148 -37.63 -21.74 12.89
CA GLY A 148 -37.87 -20.36 13.29
C GLY A 148 -37.49 -19.29 12.25
N VAL A 149 -37.06 -19.69 11.04
CA VAL A 149 -36.72 -18.77 9.94
C VAL A 149 -37.70 -18.95 8.78
N THR A 150 -38.23 -17.84 8.26
CA THR A 150 -39.08 -17.84 7.07
C THR A 150 -38.22 -17.74 5.81
N VAL A 151 -38.15 -18.83 5.03
CA VAL A 151 -37.51 -18.88 3.70
C VAL A 151 -38.41 -19.71 2.79
N THR A 152 -38.71 -19.21 1.59
CA THR A 152 -39.47 -19.99 0.62
C THR A 152 -38.55 -20.95 -0.14
N LEU A 153 -39.08 -22.06 -0.64
CA LEU A 153 -38.29 -22.98 -1.47
C LEU A 153 -37.79 -22.30 -2.76
N ASP A 154 -38.56 -21.36 -3.33
CA ASP A 154 -38.18 -20.60 -4.52
C ASP A 154 -37.01 -19.64 -4.24
N GLU A 155 -36.91 -19.10 -3.03
CA GLU A 155 -35.74 -18.31 -2.62
C GLU A 155 -34.48 -19.18 -2.54
N ILE A 156 -34.60 -20.44 -2.10
CA ILE A 156 -33.48 -21.39 -2.08
C ILE A 156 -33.06 -21.74 -3.51
N VAL A 157 -34.01 -22.06 -4.39
CA VAL A 157 -33.76 -22.33 -5.82
C VAL A 157 -33.07 -21.14 -6.49
N THR A 158 -33.55 -19.93 -6.25
CA THR A 158 -32.97 -18.69 -6.80
C THR A 158 -31.52 -18.50 -6.36
N ALA A 159 -31.22 -18.70 -5.07
CA ALA A 159 -29.86 -18.56 -4.55
C ALA A 159 -28.89 -19.60 -5.14
N VAL A 160 -29.35 -20.84 -5.36
CA VAL A 160 -28.58 -21.91 -6.01
C VAL A 160 -28.30 -21.58 -7.47
N LEU A 161 -29.32 -21.17 -8.23
CA LEU A 161 -29.18 -20.76 -9.63
C LEU A 161 -28.26 -19.55 -9.81
N GLN A 162 -28.17 -18.68 -8.80
CA GLN A 162 -27.26 -17.53 -8.80
C GLN A 162 -25.78 -17.90 -8.59
N THR A 163 -25.47 -19.09 -8.06
CA THR A 163 -24.13 -19.42 -7.53
C THR A 163 -23.51 -20.70 -8.08
N CYS A 164 -24.31 -21.72 -8.37
CA CYS A 164 -23.83 -23.04 -8.78
C CYS A 164 -23.64 -23.28 -10.29
N PRO A 165 -24.40 -22.66 -11.22
CA PRO A 165 -24.26 -22.96 -12.65
C PRO A 165 -22.84 -22.78 -13.21
N VAL A 166 -22.20 -21.64 -12.95
CA VAL A 166 -20.86 -21.33 -13.50
C VAL A 166 -19.81 -22.34 -13.01
N PRO A 167 -19.70 -22.64 -11.69
CA PRO A 167 -18.81 -23.70 -11.21
C PRO A 167 -19.08 -25.08 -11.85
N MET A 168 -20.34 -25.46 -12.06
CA MET A 168 -20.68 -26.76 -12.68
C MET A 168 -20.27 -26.79 -14.16
N MET A 169 -20.51 -25.71 -14.90
CA MET A 169 -20.09 -25.59 -16.30
C MET A 169 -18.60 -25.80 -16.44
N LYS A 170 -17.79 -25.16 -15.59
CA LYS A 170 -16.32 -25.29 -15.63
C LYS A 170 -15.82 -26.73 -15.40
N LEU A 171 -16.62 -27.57 -14.74
CA LEU A 171 -16.34 -29.00 -14.58
C LEU A 171 -16.89 -29.85 -15.74
N GLU A 172 -17.47 -29.22 -16.76
CA GLU A 172 -18.24 -29.88 -17.81
C GLU A 172 -19.37 -30.74 -17.24
N ARG A 173 -20.05 -30.21 -16.22
CA ARG A 173 -21.21 -30.85 -15.58
C ARG A 173 -22.43 -29.95 -15.64
N ASP A 174 -23.60 -30.57 -15.65
CA ASP A 174 -24.88 -29.89 -15.54
C ASP A 174 -25.39 -29.93 -14.10
N ILE A 175 -26.23 -28.95 -13.75
CA ILE A 175 -26.90 -28.90 -12.45
C ILE A 175 -28.27 -29.54 -12.53
N GLY A 176 -28.67 -30.24 -11.47
CA GLY A 176 -30.05 -30.65 -11.26
C GLY A 176 -30.63 -30.03 -9.99
N ILE A 177 -31.90 -29.62 -10.06
CA ILE A 177 -32.65 -29.06 -8.94
C ILE A 177 -34.03 -29.72 -8.87
N GLU A 178 -34.37 -30.27 -7.72
CA GLU A 178 -35.68 -30.86 -7.44
C GLU A 178 -36.32 -30.15 -6.24
N LYS A 179 -37.46 -29.51 -6.47
CA LYS A 179 -38.26 -28.85 -5.42
C LYS A 179 -39.17 -29.90 -4.77
N LEU A 180 -38.85 -30.24 -3.52
CA LEU A 180 -39.59 -31.20 -2.71
C LEU A 180 -40.70 -30.47 -1.91
N ALA A 181 -41.52 -31.23 -1.18
CA ALA A 181 -42.58 -30.66 -0.34
C ALA A 181 -42.03 -29.77 0.79
N ASP A 182 -40.84 -30.07 1.32
CA ASP A 182 -40.27 -29.43 2.51
C ASP A 182 -38.77 -29.08 2.36
N GLY A 183 -38.25 -29.09 1.14
CA GLY A 183 -36.84 -28.79 0.87
C GLY A 183 -36.52 -28.67 -0.61
N VAL A 184 -35.29 -28.28 -0.91
CA VAL A 184 -34.75 -28.22 -2.27
C VAL A 184 -33.57 -29.16 -2.36
N HIS A 185 -33.67 -30.16 -3.22
CA HIS A 185 -32.57 -31.05 -3.55
C HIS A 185 -31.79 -30.46 -4.72
N VAL A 186 -30.47 -30.42 -4.60
CA VAL A 186 -29.54 -29.93 -5.61
C VAL A 186 -28.52 -31.02 -5.86
N HIS A 187 -28.18 -31.27 -7.12
CA HIS A 187 -27.12 -32.20 -7.47
C HIS A 187 -26.31 -31.76 -8.68
N MET A 188 -25.09 -32.30 -8.78
CA MET A 188 -24.25 -32.22 -9.95
C MET A 188 -24.42 -33.50 -10.77
N LYS A 189 -24.74 -33.34 -12.06
CA LYS A 189 -24.88 -34.48 -12.99
C LYS A 189 -23.52 -35.12 -13.25
N GLY A 190 -23.53 -36.41 -13.59
CA GLY A 190 -22.33 -37.18 -13.89
C GLY A 190 -21.68 -36.83 -15.23
N ALA A 191 -20.42 -37.25 -15.41
CA ALA A 191 -19.67 -37.06 -16.65
C ALA A 191 -20.32 -37.76 -17.86
N ASP A 192 -20.93 -38.92 -17.62
CA ASP A 192 -21.50 -39.77 -18.66
C ASP A 192 -22.95 -39.40 -19.03
N HIS A 193 -23.52 -38.38 -18.37
CA HIS A 193 -24.89 -37.96 -18.65
C HIS A 193 -24.99 -37.14 -19.94
N THR A 194 -25.80 -37.64 -20.87
CA THR A 194 -26.05 -37.00 -22.18
C THR A 194 -27.28 -36.11 -22.17
N SER A 195 -27.66 -35.51 -21.05
CA SER A 195 -28.82 -34.63 -20.96
C SER A 195 -28.44 -33.37 -20.19
N GLY A 196 -29.00 -32.22 -20.59
CA GLY A 196 -28.76 -30.94 -19.94
C GLY A 196 -29.28 -30.87 -18.49
N PRO A 197 -29.38 -29.67 -17.91
CA PRO A 197 -29.82 -29.48 -16.54
C PRO A 197 -31.23 -30.01 -16.35
N THR A 198 -31.50 -30.55 -15.16
CA THR A 198 -32.77 -31.20 -14.84
C THR A 198 -33.47 -30.43 -13.73
N PHE A 199 -34.67 -29.93 -14.02
CA PHE A 199 -35.52 -29.25 -13.05
C PHE A 199 -36.75 -30.10 -12.80
N THR A 200 -37.13 -30.31 -11.54
CA THR A 200 -38.30 -31.14 -11.19
C THR A 200 -39.07 -30.46 -10.07
N GLY A 201 -40.40 -30.34 -10.24
CA GLY A 201 -41.26 -29.63 -9.28
C GLY A 201 -41.08 -28.11 -9.29
N VAL A 202 -40.31 -27.56 -10.23
CA VAL A 202 -40.08 -26.13 -10.43
C VAL A 202 -41.04 -25.65 -11.53
N SER A 203 -42.11 -24.95 -11.17
CA SER A 203 -43.10 -24.46 -12.14
C SER A 203 -42.61 -23.17 -12.81
N GLY A 204 -42.50 -23.15 -14.15
CA GLY A 204 -41.92 -22.00 -14.84
C GLY A 204 -40.38 -22.02 -14.77
N GLU A 205 -39.78 -23.19 -14.93
CA GLU A 205 -38.33 -23.47 -14.84
C GLU A 205 -37.47 -22.35 -15.46
N TYR A 206 -37.85 -21.86 -16.63
CA TYR A 206 -37.12 -20.79 -17.30
C TYR A 206 -37.29 -19.41 -16.65
N ASP A 207 -38.44 -19.09 -16.06
CA ASP A 207 -38.67 -17.84 -15.34
C ASP A 207 -37.89 -17.83 -14.02
N ASP A 208 -37.77 -18.98 -13.35
CA ASP A 208 -36.94 -19.14 -12.14
C ASP A 208 -35.44 -19.11 -12.48
N ILE A 209 -35.03 -19.71 -13.61
CA ILE A 209 -33.66 -19.57 -14.16
C ILE A 209 -33.37 -18.11 -14.50
N ASN A 210 -34.27 -17.43 -15.22
CA ASN A 210 -34.10 -16.04 -15.59
C ASN A 210 -33.98 -15.14 -14.34
N SER A 211 -34.87 -15.34 -13.35
CA SER A 211 -34.83 -14.63 -12.07
C SER A 211 -33.55 -14.95 -11.27
N GLY A 212 -33.06 -16.18 -11.35
CA GLY A 212 -31.77 -16.61 -10.82
C GLY A 212 -30.56 -16.07 -11.59
N LEU A 213 -30.71 -15.64 -12.84
CA LEU A 213 -29.64 -15.00 -13.60
C LEU A 213 -29.65 -13.48 -13.46
N ASP A 214 -30.76 -12.89 -13.03
CA ASP A 214 -30.85 -11.44 -12.89
C ASP A 214 -29.85 -10.91 -11.84
N PRO A 215 -29.16 -9.80 -12.15
CA PRO A 215 -28.29 -9.15 -11.19
C PRO A 215 -29.12 -8.63 -10.01
N GLN A 216 -28.55 -8.67 -8.79
CA GLN A 216 -29.26 -8.20 -7.59
C GLN A 216 -29.61 -6.70 -7.63
N LYS A 217 -28.79 -5.91 -8.34
CA LYS A 217 -28.98 -4.48 -8.51
C LYS A 217 -28.47 -4.07 -9.87
N ILE A 218 -29.23 -3.23 -10.57
CA ILE A 218 -28.85 -2.64 -11.85
C ILE A 218 -28.14 -1.31 -11.58
N PRO A 219 -26.99 -1.01 -12.22
CA PRO A 219 -26.35 0.29 -12.12
C PRO A 219 -27.22 1.41 -12.72
N ASP A 220 -27.09 2.64 -12.23
CA ASP A 220 -27.71 3.79 -12.87
C ASP A 220 -26.90 4.21 -14.11
N CYS A 221 -27.50 4.06 -15.29
CA CYS A 221 -26.87 4.31 -16.58
C CYS A 221 -27.21 5.68 -17.18
N SER A 222 -27.97 6.52 -16.46
CA SER A 222 -28.51 7.78 -16.98
C SER A 222 -27.43 8.78 -17.43
N ASN A 223 -26.27 8.78 -16.77
CA ASN A 223 -25.16 9.71 -17.02
C ASN A 223 -24.12 9.20 -18.03
N LEU A 224 -24.33 8.04 -18.65
CA LEU A 224 -23.37 7.45 -19.60
C LEU A 224 -23.62 7.93 -21.04
N ASN A 225 -22.53 8.20 -21.76
CA ASN A 225 -22.57 8.56 -23.18
C ASN A 225 -23.11 7.40 -24.03
N THR A 226 -23.86 7.73 -25.09
CA THR A 226 -24.27 6.77 -26.13
C THR A 226 -23.22 6.69 -27.23
N VAL A 227 -23.28 5.62 -28.04
CA VAL A 227 -22.43 5.45 -29.21
C VAL A 227 -23.27 5.71 -30.45
N ALA A 228 -22.89 6.72 -31.24
CA ALA A 228 -23.58 7.03 -32.49
C ALA A 228 -23.32 5.96 -33.56
N SER A 229 -24.19 5.89 -34.58
CA SER A 229 -24.01 4.95 -35.69
C SER A 229 -22.67 5.15 -36.42
N GLY A 230 -21.92 4.08 -36.60
CA GLY A 230 -20.57 4.09 -37.17
C GLY A 230 -19.46 4.46 -36.19
N ALA A 231 -19.80 4.79 -34.93
CA ALA A 231 -18.84 5.15 -33.89
C ALA A 231 -18.56 3.99 -32.91
N TYR A 232 -17.62 4.24 -32.00
CA TYR A 232 -17.04 3.25 -31.10
C TYR A 232 -16.84 3.82 -29.70
N TYR A 233 -16.88 2.95 -28.69
CA TYR A 233 -16.48 3.21 -27.31
C TYR A 233 -15.37 2.25 -26.91
N PRO A 234 -14.28 2.72 -26.26
CA PRO A 234 -13.89 4.12 -26.13
C PRO A 234 -13.68 4.80 -27.48
N GLY A 235 -13.90 6.12 -27.55
CA GLY A 235 -13.70 6.87 -28.78
C GLY A 235 -12.23 6.83 -29.24
N GLY A 236 -12.00 6.83 -30.55
CA GLY A 236 -10.65 6.81 -31.15
C GLY A 236 -10.10 5.41 -31.49
N TYR A 237 -10.82 4.34 -31.13
CA TYR A 237 -10.41 2.97 -31.39
C TYR A 237 -11.39 2.27 -32.34
N ASP A 238 -11.02 2.17 -33.62
CA ASP A 238 -11.80 1.50 -34.67
C ASP A 238 -11.67 -0.03 -34.66
N ASP A 239 -10.68 -0.52 -33.91
CA ASP A 239 -10.37 -1.92 -33.71
C ASP A 239 -10.53 -2.31 -32.23
N PRO A 240 -11.38 -3.29 -31.88
CA PRO A 240 -11.55 -3.74 -30.51
C PRO A 240 -10.25 -4.24 -29.87
N THR A 241 -9.34 -4.83 -30.65
CA THR A 241 -8.12 -5.45 -30.12
C THR A 241 -7.17 -4.44 -29.48
N LYS A 242 -7.20 -3.17 -29.91
CA LYS A 242 -6.44 -2.07 -29.30
C LYS A 242 -6.94 -1.69 -27.89
N VAL A 243 -8.16 -2.09 -27.53
CA VAL A 243 -8.77 -1.79 -26.23
C VAL A 243 -8.78 -3.01 -25.33
N VAL A 244 -9.19 -4.15 -25.89
CA VAL A 244 -9.39 -5.39 -25.11
C VAL A 244 -8.24 -6.39 -25.23
N GLY A 245 -7.21 -6.07 -26.02
CA GLY A 245 -6.08 -6.94 -26.33
C GLY A 245 -6.37 -7.88 -27.51
N VAL A 246 -5.35 -8.22 -28.29
CA VAL A 246 -5.45 -9.12 -29.46
C VAL A 246 -5.87 -10.54 -29.06
N VAL A 247 -6.29 -11.36 -30.03
CA VAL A 247 -6.45 -12.80 -29.81
C VAL A 247 -5.08 -13.41 -29.52
N ASP A 248 -4.98 -14.24 -28.48
CA ASP A 248 -3.75 -14.95 -28.14
C ASP A 248 -3.69 -16.31 -28.84
N GLU A 249 -4.68 -17.15 -28.57
CA GLU A 249 -4.83 -18.44 -29.21
C GLU A 249 -6.34 -18.73 -29.37
N PRO A 250 -6.79 -19.12 -30.59
CA PRO A 250 -8.19 -19.46 -30.80
C PRO A 250 -8.56 -20.69 -29.97
N VAL A 251 -9.65 -20.61 -29.19
CA VAL A 251 -10.08 -21.70 -28.32
C VAL A 251 -11.06 -22.58 -29.09
N ASP A 252 -10.72 -23.85 -29.28
CA ASP A 252 -11.63 -24.86 -29.84
C ASP A 252 -12.07 -25.89 -28.78
N ARG A 253 -12.96 -26.80 -29.16
CA ARG A 253 -13.50 -27.83 -28.25
C ARG A 253 -12.48 -28.88 -27.79
N THR A 254 -11.36 -29.02 -28.51
CA THR A 254 -10.29 -29.98 -28.18
C THR A 254 -9.35 -29.44 -27.10
N MET A 255 -9.28 -28.12 -26.94
CA MET A 255 -8.55 -27.43 -25.88
C MET A 255 -9.36 -27.47 -24.57
N THR A 256 -9.51 -28.65 -23.97
CA THR A 256 -10.43 -28.89 -22.83
C THR A 256 -10.22 -27.92 -21.67
N VAL A 257 -8.98 -27.61 -21.31
CA VAL A 257 -8.68 -26.65 -20.22
C VAL A 257 -9.17 -25.25 -20.57
N ASP A 258 -8.84 -24.71 -21.74
CA ASP A 258 -9.22 -23.35 -22.13
C ASP A 258 -10.71 -23.23 -22.46
N ALA A 259 -11.29 -24.24 -23.12
CA ALA A 259 -12.71 -24.28 -23.41
C ALA A 259 -13.56 -24.43 -22.13
N SER A 260 -13.06 -25.14 -21.11
CA SER A 260 -13.74 -25.26 -19.82
C SER A 260 -13.87 -23.92 -19.08
N ARG A 261 -12.96 -22.96 -19.34
CA ARG A 261 -13.02 -21.59 -18.79
C ARG A 261 -14.18 -20.76 -19.36
N LEU A 262 -14.69 -21.14 -20.53
CA LEU A 262 -15.89 -20.51 -21.10
C LEU A 262 -17.15 -21.01 -20.38
N VAL A 263 -18.18 -20.18 -20.36
CA VAL A 263 -19.46 -20.45 -19.70
C VAL A 263 -20.62 -20.27 -20.66
N GLN A 264 -21.67 -21.07 -20.48
CA GLN A 264 -22.86 -21.05 -21.33
C GLN A 264 -24.00 -20.27 -20.65
N TYR A 265 -24.68 -19.38 -21.37
CA TYR A 265 -25.84 -18.67 -20.83
C TYR A 265 -27.08 -19.60 -20.73
N LEU A 266 -27.57 -19.81 -19.50
CA LEU A 266 -28.70 -20.72 -19.20
C LEU A 266 -30.09 -20.16 -19.54
N GLY A 267 -30.25 -18.83 -19.57
CA GLY A 267 -31.56 -18.19 -19.59
C GLY A 267 -32.25 -18.16 -20.95
N ASN A 268 -33.53 -17.78 -20.93
CA ASN A 268 -34.38 -17.56 -22.10
C ASN A 268 -34.77 -16.08 -22.30
N ASN A 269 -34.20 -15.20 -21.49
CA ASN A 269 -34.31 -13.75 -21.67
C ASN A 269 -33.55 -13.23 -22.90
N ILE A 270 -32.70 -14.07 -23.49
CA ILE A 270 -31.92 -13.79 -24.68
C ILE A 270 -32.29 -14.82 -25.76
N GLU A 271 -32.49 -14.33 -26.98
CA GLU A 271 -32.65 -15.15 -28.18
C GLU A 271 -31.27 -15.47 -28.78
N PHE A 272 -31.06 -16.72 -29.21
CA PHE A 272 -29.84 -17.14 -29.91
C PHE A 272 -30.21 -17.73 -31.27
N SER A 273 -29.67 -17.16 -32.36
CA SER A 273 -30.14 -17.42 -33.73
C SER A 273 -30.01 -18.88 -34.19
N ASP A 274 -28.97 -19.61 -33.74
CA ASP A 274 -28.71 -21.00 -34.13
C ASP A 274 -28.87 -22.00 -32.97
N CYS A 275 -29.50 -21.58 -31.86
CA CYS A 275 -29.43 -22.31 -30.61
C CYS A 275 -30.58 -22.04 -29.64
N THR A 276 -31.77 -22.46 -30.07
CA THR A 276 -33.03 -22.12 -29.39
C THR A 276 -33.18 -22.76 -28.00
N ASN A 277 -32.62 -23.96 -27.77
CA ASN A 277 -32.70 -24.65 -26.48
C ASN A 277 -31.33 -24.72 -25.78
N TYR A 278 -31.36 -24.86 -24.46
CA TYR A 278 -30.16 -25.13 -23.68
C TYR A 278 -29.58 -26.51 -24.02
N ALA A 279 -28.37 -26.54 -24.57
CA ALA A 279 -27.61 -27.78 -24.77
C ALA A 279 -26.77 -28.10 -23.52
N GLY A 280 -26.47 -29.38 -23.28
CA GLY A 280 -25.69 -29.80 -22.12
C GLY A 280 -24.29 -29.16 -22.04
N ASN A 281 -23.65 -29.28 -20.88
CA ASN A 281 -22.37 -28.61 -20.59
C ASN A 281 -21.12 -29.34 -21.08
N ALA A 282 -21.27 -30.54 -21.65
CA ALA A 282 -20.17 -31.29 -22.23
C ALA A 282 -19.51 -30.50 -23.37
N LEU A 283 -18.18 -30.53 -23.49
CA LEU A 283 -17.50 -29.86 -24.61
C LEU A 283 -17.71 -30.60 -25.94
N THR A 284 -17.83 -31.92 -25.90
CA THR A 284 -18.02 -32.79 -27.06
C THR A 284 -19.23 -33.71 -26.87
N GLY A 285 -19.79 -34.21 -27.98
CA GLY A 285 -20.87 -35.20 -27.97
C GLY A 285 -22.26 -34.65 -28.33
N PRO A 286 -23.31 -35.47 -28.21
CA PRO A 286 -24.65 -35.16 -28.73
C PRO A 286 -25.37 -34.03 -27.98
N THR A 287 -24.95 -33.73 -26.75
CA THR A 287 -25.46 -32.61 -25.93
C THR A 287 -24.36 -31.62 -25.60
N GLN A 288 -23.48 -31.35 -26.56
CA GLN A 288 -22.36 -30.44 -26.36
C GLN A 288 -22.82 -28.97 -26.21
N ARG A 289 -22.00 -28.16 -25.55
CA ARG A 289 -22.24 -26.73 -25.37
C ARG A 289 -22.52 -26.05 -26.70
N CYS A 290 -23.45 -25.12 -26.67
CA CYS A 290 -23.74 -24.32 -27.83
C CYS A 290 -22.79 -23.13 -27.96
N ALA A 291 -22.13 -22.99 -29.11
CA ALA A 291 -21.11 -21.96 -29.33
C ALA A 291 -21.68 -20.53 -29.19
N GLN A 292 -22.89 -20.29 -29.72
CA GLN A 292 -23.58 -19.01 -29.66
C GLN A 292 -23.99 -18.61 -28.23
N ARG A 293 -24.12 -19.58 -27.31
CA ARG A 293 -24.42 -19.33 -25.89
C ARG A 293 -23.16 -19.26 -25.03
N THR A 294 -22.02 -19.64 -25.58
CA THR A 294 -20.76 -19.80 -24.85
C THR A 294 -19.90 -18.55 -24.99
N MET A 295 -19.35 -18.08 -23.87
CA MET A 295 -18.52 -16.87 -23.81
C MET A 295 -17.63 -16.90 -22.56
N THR A 296 -16.67 -15.98 -22.46
CA THR A 296 -15.89 -15.80 -21.24
C THR A 296 -16.77 -15.37 -20.06
N THR A 297 -16.37 -15.68 -18.82
CA THR A 297 -17.14 -15.26 -17.62
C THR A 297 -17.35 -13.75 -17.55
N ARG A 298 -16.38 -12.96 -18.00
CA ARG A 298 -16.52 -11.50 -18.05
C ARG A 298 -17.64 -11.07 -19.00
N MET A 299 -17.67 -11.62 -20.21
CA MET A 299 -18.73 -11.34 -21.18
C MET A 299 -20.08 -11.85 -20.66
N TYR A 300 -20.13 -13.03 -20.06
CA TYR A 300 -21.32 -13.58 -19.44
C TYR A 300 -21.90 -12.65 -18.35
N ASN A 301 -21.04 -12.13 -17.47
CA ASN A 301 -21.45 -11.16 -16.46
C ASN A 301 -22.01 -9.89 -17.11
N ALA A 302 -21.33 -9.32 -18.11
CA ALA A 302 -21.82 -8.14 -18.82
C ALA A 302 -23.19 -8.41 -19.49
N VAL A 303 -23.35 -9.56 -20.15
CA VAL A 303 -24.62 -9.95 -20.78
C VAL A 303 -25.76 -10.10 -19.78
N LYS A 304 -25.50 -10.62 -18.57
CA LYS A 304 -26.52 -10.73 -17.50
C LYS A 304 -27.08 -9.38 -17.08
N TYR A 305 -26.23 -8.35 -17.01
CA TYR A 305 -26.67 -6.98 -16.74
C TYR A 305 -27.39 -6.37 -17.96
N LEU A 306 -26.83 -6.57 -19.16
CA LEU A 306 -27.37 -6.02 -20.41
C LEU A 306 -28.78 -6.53 -20.70
N GLN A 307 -29.01 -7.85 -20.63
CA GLN A 307 -30.32 -8.44 -20.88
C GLN A 307 -31.39 -7.90 -19.92
N LYS A 308 -31.02 -7.70 -18.65
CA LYS A 308 -31.93 -7.19 -17.64
C LYS A 308 -32.33 -5.74 -17.92
N MET A 309 -31.35 -4.91 -18.28
CA MET A 309 -31.60 -3.53 -18.69
C MET A 309 -32.49 -3.44 -19.93
N VAL A 310 -32.30 -4.34 -20.91
CA VAL A 310 -33.14 -4.41 -22.10
C VAL A 310 -34.58 -4.77 -21.74
N ILE A 311 -34.80 -5.79 -20.90
CA ILE A 311 -36.15 -6.21 -20.49
C ILE A 311 -36.88 -5.11 -19.72
N ASP A 312 -36.18 -4.43 -18.81
CA ASP A 312 -36.79 -3.46 -17.92
C ASP A 312 -37.05 -2.10 -18.62
N ASN A 313 -36.26 -1.75 -19.65
CA ASN A 313 -36.25 -0.39 -20.23
C ASN A 313 -36.48 -0.32 -21.74
N MET A 314 -36.49 -1.44 -22.46
CA MET A 314 -36.67 -1.46 -23.91
C MET A 314 -37.77 -2.44 -24.33
N SER A 315 -38.30 -2.24 -25.53
CA SER A 315 -39.31 -3.14 -26.10
C SER A 315 -38.64 -4.36 -26.73
N GLY A 316 -38.69 -5.51 -26.06
CA GLY A 316 -38.28 -6.81 -26.62
C GLY A 316 -37.16 -7.51 -25.84
N LYS A 317 -36.51 -8.48 -26.49
CA LYS A 317 -35.38 -9.25 -25.96
C LYS A 317 -34.10 -8.95 -26.73
N LEU A 318 -32.97 -9.17 -26.07
CA LEU A 318 -31.68 -9.20 -26.74
C LEU A 318 -31.61 -10.43 -27.65
N GLU A 319 -31.05 -10.27 -28.84
CA GLU A 319 -30.72 -11.36 -29.77
C GLU A 319 -29.20 -11.40 -29.98
N ILE A 320 -28.60 -12.54 -29.70
CA ILE A 320 -27.18 -12.82 -29.95
C ILE A 320 -27.08 -13.64 -31.23
N THR A 321 -26.41 -13.06 -32.23
CA THR A 321 -26.23 -13.66 -33.56
C THR A 321 -24.88 -14.34 -33.72
N LYS A 322 -23.85 -13.89 -32.98
CA LYS A 322 -22.52 -14.52 -32.94
C LYS A 322 -21.89 -14.34 -31.55
N ALA A 323 -21.30 -15.41 -31.01
CA ALA A 323 -20.59 -15.42 -29.73
C ALA A 323 -19.24 -16.15 -29.83
N TRP A 324 -19.08 -17.33 -29.24
CA TRP A 324 -17.89 -18.16 -29.44
C TRP A 324 -17.90 -18.78 -30.83
N ASP A 325 -16.74 -18.76 -31.50
CA ASP A 325 -16.49 -19.41 -32.79
C ASP A 325 -15.57 -20.62 -32.56
N ASP A 326 -16.17 -21.77 -32.34
CA ASP A 326 -15.52 -23.04 -32.01
C ASP A 326 -14.98 -23.80 -33.24
N THR A 327 -15.15 -23.23 -34.43
CA THR A 327 -14.74 -23.84 -35.71
C THR A 327 -13.31 -23.48 -36.11
N GLY A 328 -12.74 -22.44 -35.50
CA GLY A 328 -11.43 -21.89 -35.87
C GLY A 328 -11.43 -21.20 -37.24
N ALA A 329 -12.59 -20.94 -37.87
CA ALA A 329 -12.69 -20.38 -39.21
C ALA A 329 -12.12 -18.95 -39.33
N ASN A 330 -12.09 -18.19 -38.23
CA ASN A 330 -11.46 -16.88 -38.16
C ASN A 330 -10.60 -16.77 -36.88
N PRO A 331 -9.34 -17.23 -36.91
CA PRO A 331 -8.51 -17.36 -35.72
C PRO A 331 -8.22 -16.00 -35.07
N ASP A 332 -8.11 -14.92 -35.86
CA ASP A 332 -7.80 -13.57 -35.38
C ASP A 332 -9.01 -12.84 -34.76
N SER A 333 -10.20 -13.45 -34.80
CA SER A 333 -11.41 -12.84 -34.27
C SER A 333 -11.55 -13.06 -32.77
N LEU A 334 -11.87 -12.01 -32.01
CA LEU A 334 -12.21 -12.14 -30.58
C LEU A 334 -13.38 -13.09 -30.28
N HIS A 335 -14.14 -13.49 -31.30
CA HIS A 335 -15.12 -14.57 -31.22
C HIS A 335 -14.46 -15.94 -30.96
N SER A 336 -13.26 -16.22 -31.47
CA SER A 336 -12.56 -17.50 -31.27
C SER A 336 -12.16 -17.75 -29.80
N GLU A 337 -11.99 -16.68 -29.00
CA GLU A 337 -11.75 -16.76 -27.55
C GLU A 337 -13.05 -16.56 -26.72
N GLY A 338 -14.22 -16.42 -27.36
CA GLY A 338 -15.48 -16.12 -26.67
C GLY A 338 -15.50 -14.75 -25.96
N ARG A 339 -14.67 -13.80 -26.43
CA ARG A 339 -14.54 -12.44 -25.88
C ARG A 339 -15.30 -11.38 -26.66
N ALA A 340 -15.92 -11.73 -27.78
CA ALA A 340 -16.78 -10.84 -28.56
C ALA A 340 -18.19 -11.40 -28.77
N LEU A 341 -19.15 -10.49 -28.89
CA LEU A 341 -20.55 -10.78 -29.19
C LEU A 341 -21.07 -9.84 -30.28
N THR A 342 -21.88 -10.38 -31.18
CA THR A 342 -22.68 -9.59 -32.11
C THR A 342 -24.13 -9.62 -31.65
N VAL A 343 -24.66 -8.46 -31.25
CA VAL A 343 -25.97 -8.35 -30.60
C VAL A 343 -26.88 -7.36 -31.31
N LYS A 344 -28.18 -7.63 -31.28
CA LYS A 344 -29.25 -6.72 -31.72
C LYS A 344 -30.48 -6.92 -30.83
N LEU A 345 -31.55 -6.15 -31.04
CA LEU A 345 -32.83 -6.45 -30.38
C LEU A 345 -33.71 -7.26 -31.34
N LYS A 346 -34.40 -8.25 -30.78
CA LYS A 346 -35.29 -9.12 -31.53
C LYS A 346 -36.47 -8.38 -32.16
N ALA A 347 -37.00 -7.38 -31.45
CA ALA A 347 -38.21 -6.66 -31.86
C ALA A 347 -37.93 -5.55 -32.89
N SER A 348 -36.74 -4.94 -32.87
CA SER A 348 -36.36 -3.84 -33.75
C SER A 348 -34.85 -3.69 -33.81
N SER A 349 -34.27 -3.65 -35.00
CA SER A 349 -32.83 -3.43 -35.20
C SER A 349 -32.56 -2.02 -35.73
N SER A 350 -33.33 -1.03 -35.28
CA SER A 350 -33.16 0.36 -35.71
C SER A 350 -31.89 0.98 -35.12
N SER A 351 -31.28 1.93 -35.84
CA SER A 351 -30.08 2.62 -35.35
C SER A 351 -30.33 3.42 -34.06
N ALA A 352 -31.54 3.92 -33.83
CA ALA A 352 -31.90 4.62 -32.59
C ALA A 352 -31.94 3.66 -31.39
N ASP A 353 -32.45 2.44 -31.61
CA ASP A 353 -32.45 1.39 -30.59
C ASP A 353 -31.02 0.93 -30.27
N MET A 354 -30.17 0.77 -31.28
CA MET A 354 -28.76 0.41 -31.10
C MET A 354 -27.97 1.49 -30.33
N THR A 355 -28.29 2.77 -30.54
CA THR A 355 -27.73 3.88 -29.75
C THR A 355 -28.12 3.78 -28.27
N THR A 356 -29.35 3.37 -27.98
CA THR A 356 -29.79 3.15 -26.58
C THR A 356 -29.16 1.90 -25.99
N LEU A 357 -29.11 0.81 -26.76
CA LEU A 357 -28.50 -0.46 -26.36
C LEU A 357 -27.00 -0.29 -26.08
N SER A 358 -26.28 0.54 -26.83
CA SER A 358 -24.85 0.77 -26.63
C SER A 358 -24.56 1.37 -25.26
N ARG A 359 -25.42 2.29 -24.79
CA ARG A 359 -25.30 2.88 -23.44
C ARG A 359 -25.50 1.82 -22.37
N TYR A 360 -26.47 0.94 -22.52
CA TYR A 360 -26.66 -0.18 -21.58
C TYR A 360 -25.51 -1.18 -21.65
N ALA A 361 -24.92 -1.42 -22.81
CA ALA A 361 -23.75 -2.28 -22.95
C ALA A 361 -22.53 -1.71 -22.20
N ILE A 362 -22.26 -0.40 -22.35
CA ILE A 362 -21.21 0.28 -21.57
C ILE A 362 -21.50 0.17 -20.07
N CYS A 363 -22.75 0.45 -19.68
CA CYS A 363 -23.17 0.36 -18.28
C CYS A 363 -23.06 -1.05 -17.68
N ALA A 364 -23.24 -2.07 -18.51
CA ALA A 364 -23.09 -3.48 -18.14
C ALA A 364 -21.62 -3.90 -17.93
N GLY A 365 -20.66 -3.03 -18.21
CA GLY A 365 -19.23 -3.31 -18.08
C GLY A 365 -18.59 -3.92 -19.32
N VAL A 366 -19.19 -3.73 -20.50
CA VAL A 366 -18.53 -4.07 -21.77
C VAL A 366 -17.39 -3.09 -22.02
N ASP A 367 -16.18 -3.60 -22.28
CA ASP A 367 -14.98 -2.78 -22.43
C ASP A 367 -14.89 -2.10 -23.80
N TYR A 368 -15.52 -2.67 -24.83
CA TYR A 368 -15.57 -2.09 -26.17
C TYR A 368 -16.93 -2.27 -26.82
N VAL A 369 -17.47 -1.19 -27.40
CA VAL A 369 -18.76 -1.19 -28.09
C VAL A 369 -18.63 -0.50 -29.45
N ALA A 370 -18.94 -1.23 -30.51
CA ALA A 370 -19.00 -0.71 -31.88
C ALA A 370 -20.45 -0.69 -32.38
N HIS A 371 -20.93 0.48 -32.79
CA HIS A 371 -22.26 0.60 -33.38
C HIS A 371 -22.19 0.44 -34.90
N LYS A 372 -22.62 -0.70 -35.43
CA LYS A 372 -22.53 -1.05 -36.86
C LYS A 372 -23.77 -0.71 -37.68
N GLY A 373 -24.80 -0.13 -37.05
CA GLY A 373 -25.99 0.40 -37.71
C GLY A 373 -27.23 -0.34 -37.23
N ASP A 374 -27.34 -1.60 -37.63
CA ASP A 374 -28.43 -2.52 -37.27
C ASP A 374 -28.05 -3.50 -36.14
N HIS A 375 -26.78 -3.53 -35.74
CA HIS A 375 -26.28 -4.34 -34.63
C HIS A 375 -25.14 -3.65 -33.89
N LEU A 376 -24.81 -4.18 -32.72
CA LEU A 376 -23.61 -3.83 -31.96
C LEU A 376 -22.61 -5.00 -31.98
N LEU A 377 -21.34 -4.67 -32.12
CA LEU A 377 -20.24 -5.56 -31.78
C LEU A 377 -19.72 -5.17 -30.39
N LEU A 378 -19.76 -6.12 -29.45
CA LEU A 378 -19.33 -5.96 -28.08
C LEU A 378 -18.06 -6.79 -27.86
N ALA A 379 -17.09 -6.27 -27.12
CA ALA A 379 -15.92 -7.05 -26.71
C ALA A 379 -15.47 -6.75 -25.28
N VAL A 380 -14.82 -7.73 -24.65
CA VAL A 380 -14.32 -7.62 -23.27
C VAL A 380 -12.85 -8.00 -23.14
N LYS A 381 -12.19 -7.44 -22.12
CA LYS A 381 -10.82 -7.76 -21.71
C LYS A 381 -10.72 -9.20 -21.21
N LYS A 382 -9.53 -9.80 -21.31
CA LYS A 382 -9.22 -11.04 -20.57
C LYS A 382 -9.35 -10.77 -19.06
N MET A 383 -9.74 -11.80 -18.31
CA MET A 383 -9.95 -11.73 -16.86
C MET A 383 -9.67 -13.09 -16.24
N LYS A 384 -8.97 -13.11 -15.11
CA LYS A 384 -8.81 -14.28 -14.25
C LYS A 384 -10.06 -14.49 -13.40
N GLY A 385 -10.50 -15.74 -13.26
CA GLY A 385 -11.60 -16.12 -12.36
C GLY A 385 -12.97 -15.57 -12.77
N ASP A 386 -13.87 -15.45 -11.80
CA ASP A 386 -15.28 -15.04 -12.03
C ASP A 386 -15.57 -13.57 -11.73
N ILE A 387 -14.67 -12.92 -10.97
CA ILE A 387 -14.76 -11.52 -10.56
C ILE A 387 -13.44 -10.86 -10.96
N ALA A 388 -13.52 -9.65 -11.53
CA ALA A 388 -12.34 -8.89 -11.91
C ALA A 388 -11.53 -8.52 -10.67
N ASN A 389 -10.29 -9.00 -10.60
CA ASN A 389 -9.28 -8.53 -9.65
C ASN A 389 -8.51 -7.36 -10.30
N MET A 390 -8.64 -6.17 -9.73
CA MET A 390 -8.03 -4.94 -10.24
C MET A 390 -6.89 -4.51 -9.31
N ILE A 391 -5.70 -4.33 -9.87
CA ILE A 391 -4.51 -3.83 -9.14
C ILE A 391 -4.34 -2.36 -9.47
N GLN A 392 -4.23 -1.54 -8.43
CA GLN A 392 -4.12 -0.08 -8.54
C GLN A 392 -2.66 0.33 -8.74
N PHE A 393 -2.41 1.09 -9.82
CA PHE A 393 -1.20 1.88 -10.03
C PHE A 393 -1.58 3.37 -9.95
N LYS A 394 -0.61 4.28 -9.81
CA LYS A 394 -0.89 5.72 -9.62
C LYS A 394 -1.82 6.32 -10.69
N SER A 395 -1.65 5.94 -11.96
CA SER A 395 -2.43 6.50 -13.09
C SER A 395 -3.49 5.57 -13.67
N ILE A 396 -3.42 4.26 -13.41
CA ILE A 396 -4.30 3.27 -14.04
C ILE A 396 -4.59 2.08 -13.12
N GLN A 397 -5.66 1.34 -13.40
CA GLN A 397 -5.90 0.02 -12.83
C GLN A 397 -5.71 -1.06 -13.89
N LEU A 398 -4.90 -2.07 -13.57
CA LEU A 398 -4.71 -3.24 -14.43
C LEU A 398 -5.51 -4.42 -13.89
N MET A 399 -6.02 -5.24 -14.80
CA MET A 399 -6.85 -6.40 -14.47
C MET A 399 -6.02 -7.67 -14.51
N ALA A 400 -6.14 -8.51 -13.48
CA ALA A 400 -5.49 -9.81 -13.45
C ALA A 400 -6.06 -10.74 -14.54
N VAL A 401 -5.18 -11.48 -15.22
CA VAL A 401 -5.51 -12.38 -16.33
C VAL A 401 -4.87 -13.76 -16.15
N GLU A 402 -5.30 -14.72 -16.96
CA GLU A 402 -4.63 -16.02 -17.11
C GLU A 402 -4.18 -16.23 -18.57
N PRO A 403 -2.99 -16.82 -18.79
CA PRO A 403 -2.55 -17.24 -20.12
C PRO A 403 -3.33 -18.50 -20.58
N PRO A 404 -3.34 -18.79 -21.89
CA PRO A 404 -3.79 -20.08 -22.42
C PRO A 404 -3.05 -21.23 -21.74
N SER A 405 -3.71 -22.38 -21.62
CA SER A 405 -3.14 -23.55 -20.95
C SER A 405 -1.84 -24.04 -21.61
N SER A 406 -1.72 -23.89 -22.93
CA SER A 406 -0.53 -24.17 -23.74
C SER A 406 0.71 -23.36 -23.32
N LYS A 407 0.51 -22.15 -22.79
CA LYS A 407 1.57 -21.20 -22.37
C LYS A 407 1.68 -21.05 -20.85
N ALA A 408 0.91 -21.81 -20.07
CA ALA A 408 0.85 -21.66 -18.62
C ALA A 408 2.22 -21.85 -17.93
N SER A 409 3.06 -22.75 -18.45
CA SER A 409 4.41 -23.02 -17.94
C SER A 409 5.38 -21.84 -18.10
N TYR A 410 5.12 -20.91 -19.03
CA TYR A 410 5.99 -19.75 -19.23
C TYR A 410 5.88 -18.74 -18.08
N TYR A 411 4.78 -18.83 -17.32
CA TYR A 411 4.43 -17.89 -16.27
C TYR A 411 4.15 -18.59 -14.93
N SER A 412 4.39 -19.90 -14.83
CA SER A 412 4.14 -20.66 -13.61
C SER A 412 5.06 -20.20 -12.49
N LEU A 413 4.51 -20.06 -11.29
CA LEU A 413 5.28 -19.78 -10.09
C LEU A 413 5.72 -21.09 -9.41
N PRO A 414 6.76 -21.06 -8.56
CA PRO A 414 7.15 -22.20 -7.73
C PRO A 414 5.97 -22.73 -6.90
N SER A 415 6.00 -24.04 -6.60
CA SER A 415 4.89 -24.73 -5.91
C SER A 415 4.64 -24.27 -4.48
N GLU A 416 5.55 -23.49 -3.91
CA GLU A 416 5.47 -22.95 -2.55
C GLU A 416 4.44 -21.83 -2.41
N PHE A 417 4.15 -21.11 -3.50
CA PHE A 417 3.20 -20.01 -3.48
C PHE A 417 1.76 -20.52 -3.43
N THR A 418 1.00 -20.04 -2.44
CA THR A 418 -0.42 -20.35 -2.31
C THR A 418 -1.25 -19.54 -3.30
N GLU A 419 -2.42 -20.06 -3.70
CA GLU A 419 -3.33 -19.34 -4.62
C GLU A 419 -3.73 -17.95 -4.09
N THR A 420 -3.84 -17.81 -2.76
CA THR A 420 -4.14 -16.55 -2.09
C THR A 420 -3.01 -15.53 -2.28
N GLU A 421 -1.75 -15.94 -2.10
CA GLU A 421 -0.58 -15.09 -2.31
C GLU A 421 -0.43 -14.69 -3.77
N ILE A 422 -0.62 -15.63 -4.70
CA ILE A 422 -0.57 -15.37 -6.14
C ILE A 422 -1.61 -14.30 -6.53
N ASN A 423 -2.82 -14.41 -6.01
CA ASN A 423 -3.89 -13.45 -6.32
C ASN A 423 -3.67 -12.08 -5.67
N ALA A 424 -3.03 -12.03 -4.50
CA ALA A 424 -2.81 -10.80 -3.75
C ALA A 424 -1.56 -10.03 -4.21
N LYS A 425 -0.42 -10.71 -4.40
CA LYS A 425 0.89 -10.10 -4.67
C LYS A 425 1.39 -10.33 -6.12
N TYR A 426 1.11 -11.48 -6.73
CA TYR A 426 1.79 -11.92 -7.98
C TYR A 426 0.84 -12.10 -9.17
N SER A 427 -0.07 -11.14 -9.38
CA SER A 427 -1.03 -11.16 -10.48
C SER A 427 -0.36 -10.96 -11.85
N LEU A 428 -0.82 -11.71 -12.86
CA LEU A 428 -0.43 -11.52 -14.25
C LEU A 428 -1.32 -10.49 -14.93
N PHE A 429 -0.72 -9.69 -15.81
CA PHE A 429 -1.37 -8.68 -16.64
C PHE A 429 -1.13 -8.94 -18.12
N ASP A 430 -2.04 -8.46 -18.96
CA ASP A 430 -1.95 -8.52 -20.42
C ASP A 430 -1.39 -7.21 -20.98
N SER A 431 -0.22 -7.25 -21.65
CA SER A 431 0.44 -6.09 -22.24
C SER A 431 -0.09 -5.70 -23.62
N SER A 432 -0.86 -6.55 -24.29
CA SER A 432 -1.20 -6.39 -25.71
C SER A 432 -1.89 -5.07 -26.02
N GLY A 433 -1.24 -4.23 -26.84
CA GLY A 433 -1.75 -2.94 -27.29
C GLY A 433 -1.81 -1.89 -26.17
N ARG A 434 -1.07 -2.10 -25.10
CA ARG A 434 -1.06 -1.26 -23.89
C ARG A 434 0.33 -0.78 -23.52
N GLU A 435 1.31 -0.96 -24.37
CA GLU A 435 2.71 -0.63 -24.13
C GLU A 435 2.89 0.85 -23.76
N ASP A 436 2.07 1.73 -24.35
CA ASP A 436 2.06 3.18 -24.09
C ASP A 436 1.20 3.59 -22.88
N PHE A 437 0.52 2.66 -22.21
CA PHE A 437 -0.34 2.99 -21.08
C PHE A 437 0.51 3.43 -19.90
N LYS A 438 0.23 4.64 -19.41
CA LYS A 438 0.92 5.22 -18.26
C LYS A 438 0.54 4.51 -16.96
N LEU A 439 1.52 3.93 -16.31
CA LEU A 439 1.40 3.40 -14.95
C LEU A 439 1.49 4.53 -13.93
N ASN A 440 2.34 5.52 -14.21
CA ASN A 440 2.45 6.80 -13.51
C ASN A 440 3.03 7.88 -14.45
N ASP A 441 3.54 8.99 -13.88
CA ASP A 441 4.03 10.13 -14.66
C ASP A 441 5.27 9.79 -15.53
N ASN A 442 6.14 8.89 -15.04
CA ASN A 442 7.43 8.55 -15.66
C ASN A 442 7.50 7.13 -16.25
N ALA A 443 6.49 6.29 -16.02
CA ALA A 443 6.48 4.87 -16.37
C ALA A 443 5.30 4.48 -17.28
N THR A 444 5.58 3.64 -18.28
CA THR A 444 4.56 2.96 -19.08
C THR A 444 4.67 1.44 -18.95
N VAL A 445 3.61 0.71 -19.31
CA VAL A 445 3.60 -0.76 -19.32
C VAL A 445 4.74 -1.34 -20.15
N GLY A 446 5.04 -0.76 -21.31
CA GLY A 446 6.07 -1.23 -22.23
C GLY A 446 7.47 -1.28 -21.64
N MET A 447 7.74 -0.49 -20.58
CA MET A 447 9.03 -0.48 -19.89
C MET A 447 9.24 -1.71 -19.01
N PHE A 448 8.16 -2.36 -18.56
CA PHE A 448 8.21 -3.44 -17.58
C PHE A 448 7.81 -4.80 -18.13
N MET A 449 7.45 -4.91 -19.40
CA MET A 449 7.15 -6.19 -20.04
C MET A 449 8.41 -6.88 -20.58
N SER A 450 8.26 -8.14 -20.98
CA SER A 450 9.26 -8.87 -21.75
C SER A 450 9.63 -8.10 -23.02
N GLN A 451 10.91 -8.13 -23.39
CA GLN A 451 11.39 -7.59 -24.66
C GLN A 451 11.18 -8.57 -25.83
N ASP A 452 11.01 -9.85 -25.53
CA ASP A 452 10.64 -10.85 -26.51
C ASP A 452 9.10 -10.81 -26.72
N PRO A 453 8.64 -10.52 -27.96
CA PRO A 453 7.22 -10.39 -28.27
C PRO A 453 6.43 -11.70 -28.12
N ASP A 454 7.09 -12.86 -28.02
CA ASP A 454 6.44 -14.14 -27.76
C ASP A 454 5.84 -14.22 -26.35
N TYR A 455 6.32 -13.37 -25.41
CA TYR A 455 5.83 -13.31 -24.03
C TYR A 455 4.98 -12.06 -23.78
N ARG A 456 3.68 -12.25 -23.99
CA ARG A 456 2.65 -11.22 -23.85
C ARG A 456 2.26 -10.87 -22.40
N TYR A 457 2.39 -11.80 -21.47
CA TYR A 457 1.92 -11.60 -20.10
C TYR A 457 3.08 -11.18 -19.19
N PHE A 458 2.78 -10.37 -18.19
CA PHE A 458 3.81 -9.89 -17.25
C PHE A 458 3.26 -9.73 -15.85
N ARG A 459 4.15 -9.76 -14.85
CA ARG A 459 3.87 -9.38 -13.46
C ARG A 459 4.56 -8.07 -13.14
N LEU A 460 3.96 -7.27 -12.29
CA LEU A 460 4.55 -6.01 -11.83
C LEU A 460 3.94 -5.58 -10.51
N ASP A 461 4.77 -5.45 -9.48
CA ASP A 461 4.40 -4.83 -8.21
C ASP A 461 4.32 -3.30 -8.39
N PRO A 462 3.24 -2.63 -7.96
CA PRO A 462 3.13 -1.17 -8.05
C PRO A 462 4.31 -0.41 -7.41
N ARG A 463 4.90 -0.95 -6.33
CA ARG A 463 6.02 -0.33 -5.61
C ARG A 463 7.29 -0.26 -6.45
N ILE A 464 7.51 -1.21 -7.36
CA ILE A 464 8.60 -1.17 -8.35
C ILE A 464 8.46 0.05 -9.26
N VAL A 465 7.24 0.36 -9.68
CA VAL A 465 6.94 1.52 -10.53
C VAL A 465 7.10 2.82 -9.76
N GLU A 466 6.69 2.86 -8.50
CA GLU A 466 6.88 4.01 -7.60
C GLU A 466 8.36 4.28 -7.32
N CYS A 467 9.12 3.24 -6.97
CA CYS A 467 10.58 3.29 -6.80
C CYS A 467 11.27 3.86 -8.06
N TYR A 468 10.97 3.30 -9.24
CA TYR A 468 11.52 3.81 -10.50
C TYR A 468 11.21 5.30 -10.72
N SER A 469 9.97 5.73 -10.49
CA SER A 469 9.61 7.14 -10.67
C SER A 469 10.27 8.07 -9.66
N SER A 470 10.41 7.65 -8.39
CA SER A 470 11.14 8.43 -7.39
C SER A 470 12.61 8.62 -7.77
N ILE A 471 13.25 7.60 -8.38
CA ILE A 471 14.61 7.73 -8.92
C ILE A 471 14.65 8.78 -10.04
N VAL A 472 13.76 8.67 -11.04
CA VAL A 472 13.70 9.59 -12.18
C VAL A 472 13.43 11.03 -11.72
N ASP A 473 12.49 11.21 -10.80
CA ASP A 473 12.15 12.52 -10.23
C ASP A 473 13.33 13.10 -9.45
N SER A 474 14.03 12.30 -8.64
CA SER A 474 15.21 12.74 -7.87
C SER A 474 16.36 13.16 -8.79
N GLU A 475 16.65 12.42 -9.86
CA GLU A 475 17.70 12.79 -10.82
C GLU A 475 17.38 14.09 -11.57
N ASN A 476 16.10 14.30 -11.91
CA ASN A 476 15.68 15.48 -12.68
C ASN A 476 15.28 16.68 -11.81
N LYS A 477 15.26 16.53 -10.48
CA LYS A 477 14.80 17.53 -9.51
C LYS A 477 15.46 18.91 -9.66
N ASN A 478 16.74 18.92 -10.03
CA ASN A 478 17.56 20.14 -10.08
C ASN A 478 18.44 20.22 -11.34
N SER A 479 18.05 19.51 -12.41
CA SER A 479 18.82 19.48 -13.66
C SER A 479 18.16 20.37 -14.71
N ASP A 480 18.96 21.21 -15.38
CA ASP A 480 18.51 22.00 -16.54
C ASP A 480 18.31 21.10 -17.78
N ASP A 481 19.07 20.01 -17.87
CA ASP A 481 18.99 18.99 -18.91
C ASP A 481 18.23 17.75 -18.42
N LEU A 482 17.41 17.15 -19.29
CA LEU A 482 16.68 15.93 -18.97
C LEU A 482 17.65 14.74 -18.83
N ILE A 483 17.73 14.19 -17.62
CA ILE A 483 18.45 12.95 -17.33
C ILE A 483 17.51 11.78 -17.58
N GLU A 484 17.74 11.07 -18.67
CA GLU A 484 16.97 9.87 -19.02
C GLU A 484 17.55 8.63 -18.33
N VAL A 485 16.77 8.03 -17.44
CA VAL A 485 17.01 6.68 -16.88
C VAL A 485 16.12 5.70 -17.65
N GLU A 486 16.69 4.65 -18.23
CA GLU A 486 15.96 3.63 -18.97
C GLU A 486 15.86 2.32 -18.19
N VAL A 487 14.69 1.68 -18.25
CA VAL A 487 14.49 0.31 -17.77
C VAL A 487 14.96 -0.64 -18.86
N ILE A 488 16.06 -1.34 -18.61
CA ILE A 488 16.63 -2.34 -19.52
C ILE A 488 15.85 -3.65 -19.42
N ARG A 489 15.38 -3.97 -18.20
CA ARG A 489 14.65 -5.20 -17.91
C ARG A 489 13.68 -4.98 -16.77
N GLY A 490 12.41 -5.23 -17.01
CA GLY A 490 11.39 -5.37 -15.96
C GLY A 490 11.07 -6.85 -15.77
N TYR A 491 9.88 -7.26 -16.17
CA TYR A 491 9.47 -8.66 -16.19
C TYR A 491 10.21 -9.47 -17.27
N ILE A 492 10.50 -10.73 -16.97
CA ILE A 492 10.89 -11.75 -17.96
C ILE A 492 10.09 -13.03 -17.70
N SER A 493 9.86 -13.82 -18.75
CA SER A 493 9.21 -15.13 -18.65
C SER A 493 10.17 -16.21 -18.10
N ASN A 494 9.62 -17.36 -17.69
CA ASN A 494 10.43 -18.49 -17.19
C ASN A 494 11.44 -19.00 -18.24
N PRO A 495 11.10 -19.14 -19.54
CA PRO A 495 12.09 -19.55 -20.54
C PRO A 495 13.19 -18.51 -20.76
N GLU A 496 12.86 -17.21 -20.74
CA GLU A 496 13.85 -16.13 -20.83
C GLU A 496 14.80 -16.16 -19.62
N GLN A 497 14.25 -16.27 -18.41
CA GLN A 497 15.01 -16.39 -17.17
C GLN A 497 16.03 -17.53 -17.26
N ALA A 498 15.58 -18.74 -17.62
CA ALA A 498 16.47 -19.91 -17.76
C ALA A 498 17.57 -19.73 -18.82
N SER A 499 17.38 -18.84 -19.79
CA SER A 499 18.37 -18.52 -20.82
C SER A 499 19.35 -17.40 -20.42
N LEU A 500 18.92 -16.50 -19.52
CA LEU A 500 19.63 -15.27 -19.17
C LEU A 500 20.35 -15.35 -17.82
N MET A 501 19.90 -16.22 -16.92
CA MET A 501 20.36 -16.29 -15.53
C MET A 501 20.66 -17.73 -15.12
N ASP A 502 21.70 -17.91 -14.30
CA ASP A 502 21.98 -19.19 -13.66
C ASP A 502 20.95 -19.42 -12.54
N VAL A 503 20.54 -20.66 -12.32
CA VAL A 503 19.59 -21.03 -11.25
C VAL A 503 20.13 -20.68 -9.86
N MET A 504 21.45 -20.56 -9.71
CA MET A 504 22.11 -20.15 -8.47
C MET A 504 22.26 -18.62 -8.34
N ASP A 505 21.79 -17.84 -9.31
CA ASP A 505 21.81 -16.38 -9.24
C ASP A 505 20.73 -15.89 -8.28
N ASP A 506 21.07 -15.05 -7.31
CA ASP A 506 20.10 -14.55 -6.32
C ASP A 506 18.97 -13.72 -6.95
N ARG A 507 19.15 -13.26 -8.20
CA ARG A 507 18.10 -12.57 -8.97
C ARG A 507 17.13 -13.52 -9.65
N TYR A 508 17.42 -14.82 -9.70
CA TYR A 508 16.80 -15.75 -10.65
C TYR A 508 15.29 -15.55 -10.68
N GLU A 509 14.59 -15.65 -9.54
CA GLU A 509 13.11 -15.60 -9.49
C GLU A 509 12.46 -14.21 -9.46
N THR A 510 13.23 -13.13 -9.26
CA THR A 510 12.64 -11.84 -8.86
C THR A 510 12.01 -11.09 -10.03
N HIS A 511 12.60 -11.17 -11.23
CA HIS A 511 11.99 -10.63 -12.45
C HIS A 511 10.72 -11.40 -12.84
N THR A 512 10.68 -12.73 -12.69
CA THR A 512 9.48 -13.56 -12.98
C THR A 512 8.33 -13.35 -11.99
N LEU A 513 8.65 -12.84 -10.80
CA LEU A 513 7.67 -12.42 -9.79
C LEU A 513 7.16 -10.99 -10.04
N GLY A 514 7.85 -10.19 -10.86
CA GLY A 514 7.48 -8.79 -11.12
C GLY A 514 7.87 -7.83 -10.00
N VAL A 515 8.82 -8.24 -9.14
CA VAL A 515 9.30 -7.48 -7.98
C VAL A 515 10.72 -6.96 -8.19
N ALA A 516 11.17 -6.88 -9.44
CA ALA A 516 12.51 -6.45 -9.81
C ALA A 516 12.53 -5.62 -11.09
N LEU A 517 13.54 -4.76 -11.20
CA LEU A 517 13.84 -3.97 -12.38
C LEU A 517 15.37 -3.80 -12.54
N GLN A 518 15.84 -3.64 -13.76
CA GLN A 518 17.21 -3.27 -14.07
C GLN A 518 17.22 -1.99 -14.89
N ILE A 519 17.96 -0.99 -14.42
CA ILE A 519 17.99 0.38 -14.96
C ILE A 519 19.41 0.83 -15.29
N ARG A 520 19.52 1.81 -16.19
CA ARG A 520 20.75 2.57 -16.43
C ARG A 520 20.46 3.98 -16.89
N TYR A 521 21.46 4.85 -16.84
CA TYR A 521 21.40 6.09 -17.60
C TYR A 521 21.49 5.80 -19.10
N LYS A 522 20.66 6.48 -19.89
CA LYS A 522 20.66 6.33 -21.33
C LYS A 522 21.98 6.83 -21.92
N ASN A 523 22.54 6.08 -22.86
CA ASN A 523 23.82 6.45 -23.48
C ASN A 523 23.70 7.78 -24.24
N GLY A 524 24.67 8.67 -24.00
CA GLY A 524 24.81 9.95 -24.72
C GLY A 524 23.91 11.07 -24.23
N THR A 525 23.10 10.86 -23.18
CA THR A 525 22.29 11.92 -22.55
C THR A 525 22.96 12.53 -21.31
N VAL A 526 24.00 11.90 -20.79
CA VAL A 526 24.61 12.25 -19.50
C VAL A 526 26.13 12.34 -19.57
N GLY A 527 26.71 13.17 -18.69
CA GLY A 527 28.16 13.33 -18.53
C GLY A 527 28.85 12.16 -17.82
N PRO A 528 30.18 12.22 -17.63
CA PRO A 528 30.95 11.14 -17.02
C PRO A 528 30.61 10.88 -15.53
N ASP A 529 29.94 11.82 -14.86
CA ASP A 529 29.56 11.72 -13.45
C ASP A 529 28.32 10.83 -13.20
N PHE A 530 27.65 10.40 -14.27
CA PHE A 530 26.45 9.56 -14.21
C PHE A 530 26.82 8.08 -14.30
N THR A 531 27.32 7.57 -13.19
CA THR A 531 27.86 6.21 -13.09
C THR A 531 26.87 5.23 -12.46
N PRO A 532 27.01 3.90 -12.67
CA PRO A 532 26.17 2.90 -12.00
C PRO A 532 26.20 3.01 -10.47
N GLN A 533 27.33 3.41 -9.88
CA GLN A 533 27.46 3.59 -8.43
C GLN A 533 26.56 4.72 -7.92
N ARG A 534 26.48 5.84 -8.66
CA ARG A 534 25.56 6.94 -8.36
C ARG A 534 24.11 6.46 -8.45
N LEU A 535 23.77 5.76 -9.52
CA LEU A 535 22.42 5.26 -9.73
C LEU A 535 22.01 4.25 -8.65
N ALA A 536 22.94 3.40 -8.19
CA ALA A 536 22.73 2.44 -7.13
C ALA A 536 22.47 3.14 -5.79
N GLN A 537 23.27 4.15 -5.46
CA GLN A 537 23.03 4.99 -4.29
C GLN A 537 21.64 5.64 -4.37
N LYS A 538 21.27 6.20 -5.52
CA LYS A 538 19.94 6.80 -5.70
C LYS A 538 18.81 5.79 -5.60
N ALA A 539 18.97 4.58 -6.13
CA ALA A 539 17.99 3.51 -5.95
C ALA A 539 17.79 3.16 -4.47
N VAL A 540 18.86 3.04 -3.68
CA VAL A 540 18.75 2.82 -2.23
C VAL A 540 17.99 3.96 -1.56
N GLU A 541 18.35 5.21 -1.85
CA GLU A 541 17.74 6.39 -1.22
C GLU A 541 16.24 6.53 -1.53
N GLN A 542 15.84 6.21 -2.77
CA GLN A 542 14.49 6.46 -3.26
C GLN A 542 13.55 5.27 -3.11
N CYS A 543 14.07 4.03 -3.15
CA CYS A 543 13.24 2.82 -3.13
C CYS A 543 13.04 2.26 -1.72
N SER A 544 14.01 2.42 -0.82
CA SER A 544 13.86 1.93 0.57
C SER A 544 12.58 2.44 1.24
N PRO A 545 12.25 3.74 1.20
CA PRO A 545 11.03 4.25 1.84
C PRO A 545 9.73 3.75 1.19
N VAL A 546 9.79 3.37 -0.10
CA VAL A 546 8.66 2.83 -0.86
C VAL A 546 8.40 1.37 -0.47
N PHE A 547 9.47 0.58 -0.29
CA PHE A 547 9.35 -0.84 0.03
C PHE A 547 9.00 -1.08 1.50
N ASN A 548 9.54 -0.26 2.41
CA ASN A 548 9.30 -0.35 3.85
C ASN A 548 7.92 0.20 4.30
N HIS A 549 6.99 0.49 3.37
CA HIS A 549 5.73 1.19 3.66
C HIS A 549 4.49 0.29 3.80
N THR A 550 4.64 -1.04 3.87
CA THR A 550 3.50 -1.96 3.82
C THR A 550 3.47 -3.01 4.93
N GLY A 551 2.75 -2.73 6.02
CA GLY A 551 2.24 -3.77 6.93
C GLY A 551 3.31 -4.54 7.69
N SER A 552 2.91 -5.65 8.31
CA SER A 552 3.68 -6.40 9.33
C SER A 552 5.01 -7.03 8.88
N ASP A 553 5.36 -6.92 7.60
CA ASP A 553 6.53 -7.56 7.01
C ASP A 553 7.47 -6.44 6.52
N GLU A 554 8.57 -6.21 7.24
CA GLU A 554 9.61 -5.24 6.88
C GLU A 554 10.35 -5.77 5.63
N GLU A 555 9.91 -5.36 4.43
CA GLU A 555 10.60 -5.64 3.17
C GLU A 555 11.68 -4.58 2.90
N ALA A 556 12.82 -5.01 2.38
CA ALA A 556 14.01 -4.20 2.11
C ALA A 556 14.36 -4.19 0.62
N VAL A 557 15.31 -3.33 0.24
CA VAL A 557 15.82 -3.21 -1.13
C VAL A 557 17.02 -4.14 -1.34
N GLY A 558 17.01 -4.90 -2.43
CA GLY A 558 18.20 -5.57 -2.96
C GLY A 558 18.80 -4.79 -4.13
N ILE A 559 20.12 -4.66 -4.18
CA ILE A 559 20.86 -3.88 -5.19
C ILE A 559 21.99 -4.68 -5.80
N GLY A 560 21.99 -4.78 -7.13
CA GLY A 560 23.09 -5.36 -7.91
C GLY A 560 23.76 -4.32 -8.79
N ILE A 561 25.08 -4.13 -8.66
CA ILE A 561 25.85 -3.18 -9.50
C ILE A 561 26.60 -3.91 -10.61
N TYR A 562 26.35 -3.50 -11.84
CA TYR A 562 27.00 -4.02 -13.05
C TYR A 562 27.73 -2.90 -13.77
N LYS A 563 28.51 -3.27 -14.79
CA LYS A 563 29.33 -2.34 -15.57
C LYS A 563 28.62 -1.05 -16.00
N ASP A 564 27.40 -1.18 -16.53
CA ASP A 564 26.65 -0.08 -17.13
C ASP A 564 25.19 -0.01 -16.61
N SER A 565 24.86 -0.69 -15.52
CA SER A 565 23.46 -0.78 -15.03
C SER A 565 23.37 -1.16 -13.56
N VAL A 566 22.19 -0.92 -12.98
CA VAL A 566 21.83 -1.26 -11.61
C VAL A 566 20.59 -2.13 -11.62
N PHE A 567 20.63 -3.23 -10.89
CA PHE A 567 19.49 -4.07 -10.59
C PHE A 567 18.90 -3.66 -9.23
N VAL A 568 17.57 -3.64 -9.14
CA VAL A 568 16.82 -3.28 -7.93
C VAL A 568 15.66 -4.26 -7.76
N ASP A 569 15.50 -4.83 -6.58
CA ASP A 569 14.35 -5.67 -6.23
C ASP A 569 13.86 -5.48 -4.79
N ILE A 570 12.72 -6.11 -4.49
CA ILE A 570 12.13 -6.19 -3.16
C ILE A 570 12.52 -7.54 -2.53
N ARG A 571 13.04 -7.52 -1.30
CA ARG A 571 13.51 -8.69 -0.55
C ARG A 571 13.13 -8.62 0.92
N ASP A 572 13.37 -9.68 1.67
CA ASP A 572 13.17 -9.71 3.12
C ASP A 572 14.27 -8.96 3.90
N GLN A 573 15.47 -8.85 3.32
CA GLN A 573 16.62 -8.20 3.93
C GLN A 573 17.40 -7.38 2.91
N PHE A 574 18.11 -6.37 3.38
CA PHE A 574 18.98 -5.56 2.53
C PHE A 574 20.12 -6.44 2.00
N GLU A 575 20.36 -6.38 0.70
CA GLU A 575 21.45 -7.11 0.07
C GLU A 575 22.10 -6.28 -1.03
N LEU A 576 23.43 -6.29 -1.05
CA LEU A 576 24.23 -5.63 -2.07
C LEU A 576 25.21 -6.63 -2.68
N TRP A 577 25.23 -6.69 -4.01
CA TRP A 577 26.28 -7.40 -4.72
C TRP A 577 26.79 -6.59 -5.91
N VAL A 578 28.00 -6.93 -6.33
CA VAL A 578 28.67 -6.31 -7.46
C VAL A 578 29.17 -7.40 -8.40
N GLU A 579 29.02 -7.21 -9.70
CA GLU A 579 29.50 -8.19 -10.70
C GLU A 579 31.03 -8.33 -10.64
N LYS A 580 31.73 -7.22 -10.37
CA LYS A 580 33.18 -7.17 -10.22
C LYS A 580 33.58 -6.11 -9.21
N ASP A 581 34.66 -6.37 -8.49
CA ASP A 581 35.22 -5.44 -7.50
C ASP A 581 35.59 -4.07 -8.08
N GLU A 582 35.90 -3.98 -9.38
CA GLU A 582 36.19 -2.71 -10.07
C GLU A 582 34.98 -1.76 -10.14
N TYR A 583 33.76 -2.26 -9.90
CA TYR A 583 32.54 -1.45 -9.84
C TYR A 583 32.26 -0.90 -8.44
N ILE A 584 33.06 -1.27 -7.43
CA ILE A 584 32.98 -0.68 -6.10
C ILE A 584 33.68 0.69 -6.12
N PRO A 585 33.12 1.72 -5.47
CA PRO A 585 33.79 3.01 -5.32
C PRO A 585 35.19 2.87 -4.72
N THR A 586 36.14 3.66 -5.23
CA THR A 586 37.53 3.65 -4.75
C THR A 586 37.59 3.94 -3.25
N GLY A 587 38.31 3.11 -2.50
CA GLY A 587 38.47 3.26 -1.05
C GLY A 587 37.55 2.37 -0.21
N TYR A 588 36.64 1.63 -0.84
CA TYR A 588 35.80 0.64 -0.18
C TYR A 588 36.19 -0.80 -0.56
N THR A 589 35.98 -1.72 0.38
CA THR A 589 35.78 -3.15 0.12
C THR A 589 34.28 -3.44 -0.04
N LEU A 590 33.91 -4.60 -0.58
CA LEU A 590 32.50 -4.99 -0.72
C LEU A 590 31.75 -4.94 0.62
N GLU A 591 32.33 -5.49 1.69
CA GLU A 591 31.77 -5.48 3.04
C GLU A 591 31.52 -4.04 3.51
N THR A 592 32.55 -3.20 3.51
CA THR A 592 32.42 -1.79 3.94
C THR A 592 31.49 -0.96 3.06
N TYR A 593 31.31 -1.33 1.79
CA TYR A 593 30.38 -0.64 0.89
C TYR A 593 28.94 -1.11 1.11
N THR A 594 28.75 -2.39 1.43
CA THR A 594 27.47 -2.97 1.85
C THR A 594 26.97 -2.28 3.11
N ASP A 595 27.79 -2.21 4.15
CA ASP A 595 27.46 -1.49 5.40
C ASP A 595 27.10 -0.02 5.14
N PHE A 596 27.83 0.63 4.22
CA PHE A 596 27.56 2.01 3.84
C PHE A 596 26.18 2.14 3.16
N MET A 597 25.86 1.27 2.19
CA MET A 597 24.60 1.31 1.45
C MET A 597 23.41 0.90 2.33
N GLU A 598 23.56 -0.12 3.17
CA GLU A 598 22.56 -0.52 4.17
C GLU A 598 22.27 0.64 5.13
N LYS A 599 23.32 1.31 5.63
CA LYS A 599 23.14 2.48 6.48
C LYS A 599 22.41 3.61 5.77
N ARG A 600 22.65 3.81 4.47
CA ARG A 600 21.87 4.77 3.68
C ARG A 600 20.41 4.35 3.54
N ALA A 601 20.11 3.07 3.36
CA ALA A 601 18.75 2.56 3.30
C ALA A 601 17.98 2.88 4.59
N GLU A 602 18.58 2.62 5.76
CA GLU A 602 18.02 2.98 7.06
C GLU A 602 17.76 4.50 7.17
N LEU A 603 18.75 5.31 6.79
CA LEU A 603 18.62 6.78 6.83
C LEU A 603 17.53 7.30 5.88
N ALA A 604 17.34 6.66 4.73
CA ALA A 604 16.27 6.99 3.80
C ALA A 604 14.91 6.67 4.38
N ASN A 605 14.75 5.48 4.99
CA ASN A 605 13.52 5.07 5.67
C ASN A 605 13.12 6.04 6.79
N ASP A 606 14.10 6.56 7.51
CA ASP A 606 13.92 7.57 8.56
C ASP A 606 13.72 9.00 8.01
N PHE A 607 13.75 9.21 6.69
CA PHE A 607 13.72 10.53 6.03
C PHE A 607 14.83 11.48 6.50
N ARG A 608 16.03 10.94 6.75
CA ARG A 608 17.18 11.68 7.30
C ARG A 608 18.19 12.14 6.26
N ILE A 609 18.07 11.71 5.01
CA ILE A 609 18.97 12.12 3.92
C ILE A 609 18.59 13.52 3.46
N VAL A 610 19.55 14.46 3.47
CA VAL A 610 19.31 15.84 3.05
C VAL A 610 19.28 15.91 1.53
N ASP A 611 18.08 16.00 0.96
CA ASP A 611 17.81 16.12 -0.47
C ASP A 611 16.73 17.19 -0.72
N PRO A 612 17.11 18.48 -0.84
CA PRO A 612 16.16 19.57 -0.83
C PRO A 612 15.16 19.53 -1.99
N ASP A 613 13.92 19.96 -1.72
CA ASP A 613 12.85 20.03 -2.73
C ASP A 613 13.14 20.98 -3.88
N ASP A 614 13.79 22.09 -3.56
CA ASP A 614 14.34 23.03 -4.52
C ASP A 614 15.73 23.42 -4.02
N MET A 615 16.79 22.97 -4.72
CA MET A 615 18.17 23.24 -4.35
C MET A 615 18.48 24.75 -4.37
N THR A 616 17.91 25.47 -5.35
CA THR A 616 18.16 26.90 -5.51
C THR A 616 17.51 27.68 -4.37
N GLU A 617 16.25 27.37 -4.05
CA GLU A 617 15.55 27.99 -2.94
C GLU A 617 16.19 27.64 -1.59
N ALA A 618 16.47 26.35 -1.34
CA ALA A 618 17.08 25.89 -0.09
C ALA A 618 18.41 26.61 0.17
N CYS A 619 19.28 26.69 -0.85
CA CYS A 619 20.57 27.37 -0.71
C CYS A 619 20.48 28.90 -0.71
N ALA A 620 19.45 29.48 -1.33
CA ALA A 620 19.18 30.91 -1.27
C ALA A 620 18.63 31.38 0.09
N LEU A 621 17.86 30.52 0.76
CA LEU A 621 17.27 30.78 2.08
C LEU A 621 18.15 30.31 3.23
N ALA A 622 19.15 29.48 2.95
CA ALA A 622 20.06 28.97 3.96
C ALA A 622 20.74 30.11 4.73
N HIS A 623 20.61 30.06 6.05
CA HIS A 623 21.30 30.94 6.98
C HIS A 623 22.00 30.06 8.02
N PRO A 624 23.21 29.54 7.70
CA PRO A 624 23.89 28.62 8.58
C PRO A 624 24.31 29.32 9.89
N PRO A 625 23.97 28.76 11.06
CA PRO A 625 24.42 29.30 12.34
C PRO A 625 25.94 29.22 12.44
N ALA A 626 26.55 30.25 13.02
CA ALA A 626 28.00 30.35 13.19
C ALA A 626 28.39 30.21 14.67
N LYS A 627 29.59 29.68 14.93
CA LYS A 627 30.21 29.80 16.26
C LYS A 627 30.62 31.27 16.49
N GLN A 628 30.73 31.66 17.76
CA GLN A 628 31.20 33.01 18.14
C GLN A 628 32.55 33.32 17.47
N SER A 629 32.65 34.50 16.87
CA SER A 629 33.87 34.96 16.20
C SER A 629 33.90 36.48 16.14
N LEU A 630 35.09 37.05 16.31
CA LEU A 630 35.32 38.49 16.20
C LEU A 630 35.07 39.02 14.79
N THR A 631 35.23 38.18 13.77
CA THR A 631 35.01 38.53 12.36
C THR A 631 33.61 38.20 11.87
N TYR A 632 32.72 37.74 12.74
CA TYR A 632 31.35 37.48 12.37
C TYR A 632 30.65 38.79 11.98
N ASP A 633 29.85 38.77 10.93
CA ASP A 633 28.98 39.88 10.58
C ASP A 633 27.68 39.29 10.03
N TYR A 634 26.57 39.58 10.71
CA TYR A 634 25.26 39.11 10.30
C TYR A 634 24.86 39.78 8.99
N ASP A 635 24.69 38.95 7.96
CA ASP A 635 24.02 39.32 6.73
C ASP A 635 22.94 38.29 6.41
N GLU A 636 21.69 38.73 6.49
CA GLU A 636 20.55 37.91 6.10
C GLU A 636 20.47 37.82 4.57
N PRO A 637 20.22 36.65 3.98
CA PRO A 637 20.07 36.52 2.54
C PRO A 637 19.00 37.47 1.98
N GLU A 638 19.31 38.18 0.89
CA GLU A 638 18.40 39.15 0.26
C GLU A 638 17.04 38.55 -0.14
N ILE A 639 17.02 37.26 -0.45
CA ILE A 639 15.79 36.53 -0.80
C ILE A 639 14.88 36.37 0.43
N SER A 640 15.44 36.08 1.60
CA SER A 640 14.71 36.06 2.88
C SER A 640 14.12 37.44 3.20
N LYS A 641 14.92 38.51 3.03
CA LYS A 641 14.44 39.90 3.16
C LYS A 641 13.28 40.20 2.20
N ARG A 642 13.36 39.73 0.94
CA ARG A 642 12.30 39.93 -0.07
C ARG A 642 11.03 39.14 0.22
N LYS A 643 11.12 37.87 0.63
CA LYS A 643 9.94 37.05 1.00
C LYS A 643 9.20 37.70 2.17
N ARG A 644 9.92 38.12 3.21
CA ARG A 644 9.34 38.82 4.37
C ARG A 644 8.66 40.14 3.97
N ARG A 645 9.23 40.91 3.02
CA ARG A 645 8.63 42.15 2.47
C ARG A 645 7.42 41.92 1.56
N ARG A 646 7.34 40.78 0.85
CA ARG A 646 6.28 40.48 -0.13
C ARG A 646 5.04 39.82 0.47
N LYS A 647 5.11 39.33 1.71
CA LYS A 647 3.96 38.80 2.42
C LYS A 647 2.90 39.91 2.50
N ARG A 648 1.78 39.76 1.77
CA ARG A 648 0.71 40.76 1.76
C ARG A 648 0.13 40.82 3.18
N ALA A 649 0.24 42.00 3.80
CA ALA A 649 -0.35 42.25 5.10
C ALA A 649 -1.86 41.94 5.03
N THR A 650 -2.29 40.96 5.81
CA THR A 650 -3.70 40.69 6.09
C THR A 650 -4.21 41.69 7.13
N ALA A 651 -5.53 41.78 7.31
CA ALA A 651 -6.13 42.72 8.27
C ALA A 651 -5.70 42.46 9.73
N ASP A 652 -5.19 41.27 10.01
CA ASP A 652 -4.74 40.81 11.34
C ASP A 652 -3.21 40.85 11.52
N ASP A 653 -2.44 41.29 10.51
CA ASP A 653 -0.98 41.33 10.61
C ASP A 653 -0.49 42.50 11.47
N CYS A 654 0.40 42.20 12.42
CA CYS A 654 1.02 43.18 13.31
C CYS A 654 1.80 44.24 12.50
N ILE A 655 1.53 45.53 12.77
CA ILE A 655 2.21 46.66 12.13
C ILE A 655 3.44 47.07 12.97
N PRO A 656 4.68 46.98 12.43
CA PRO A 656 5.88 47.31 13.18
C PRO A 656 5.92 48.79 13.54
N THR A 657 5.98 49.12 14.82
CA THR A 657 6.06 50.50 15.31
C THR A 657 6.86 50.60 16.62
N TYR A 658 7.53 51.74 16.81
CA TYR A 658 8.19 52.12 18.05
C TYR A 658 7.32 53.06 18.92
N SER A 659 6.20 53.55 18.39
CA SER A 659 5.35 54.56 19.03
C SER A 659 4.19 53.95 19.81
N THR A 660 4.46 52.95 20.65
CA THR A 660 3.47 52.36 21.54
C THR A 660 3.55 52.97 22.95
N PRO A 661 2.46 52.92 23.73
CA PRO A 661 2.49 53.29 25.14
C PRO A 661 3.57 52.51 25.91
N HIS A 662 3.66 51.20 25.66
CA HIS A 662 4.71 50.34 26.24
C HIS A 662 6.11 50.85 25.92
N CYS A 663 6.44 51.07 24.64
CA CYS A 663 7.77 51.54 24.23
C CYS A 663 8.17 52.89 24.84
N SER A 664 7.19 53.79 25.02
CA SER A 664 7.43 55.09 25.66
C SER A 664 7.74 54.93 27.16
N LEU A 665 7.09 53.97 27.83
CA LEU A 665 7.28 53.70 29.26
C LEU A 665 8.60 52.98 29.53
N VAL A 666 9.00 52.02 28.68
CA VAL A 666 10.22 51.23 28.91
C VAL A 666 11.51 51.89 28.45
N ALA A 667 11.46 52.99 27.67
CA ALA A 667 12.64 53.60 27.05
C ALA A 667 13.80 53.87 28.05
N LYS A 668 13.50 54.40 29.23
CA LYS A 668 14.52 54.64 30.27
C LYS A 668 15.11 53.32 30.80
N HIS A 669 14.26 52.33 31.04
CA HIS A 669 14.69 51.03 31.56
C HIS A 669 15.54 50.26 30.53
N LEU A 670 15.21 50.34 29.24
CA LEU A 670 16.04 49.77 28.17
C LEU A 670 17.46 50.35 28.18
N GLN A 671 17.60 51.66 28.37
CA GLN A 671 18.90 52.32 28.46
C GLN A 671 19.68 51.91 29.72
N GLU A 672 19.00 51.77 30.86
CA GLU A 672 19.60 51.28 32.11
C GLU A 672 20.22 49.88 31.92
N GLU A 673 19.49 48.96 31.28
CA GLU A 673 19.98 47.60 31.01
C GLU A 673 21.14 47.59 30.00
N VAL A 674 21.09 48.43 28.97
CA VAL A 674 22.16 48.61 28.00
C VAL A 674 23.45 49.13 28.65
N ASP A 675 23.35 50.09 29.57
CA ASP A 675 24.50 50.65 30.26
C ASP A 675 25.11 49.67 31.27
N GLU A 676 24.28 48.85 31.91
CA GLU A 676 24.70 47.76 32.79
C GLU A 676 25.52 46.70 32.02
N ILE A 677 24.98 46.18 30.90
CA ILE A 677 25.67 45.20 30.07
C ILE A 677 26.95 45.78 29.46
N TRP A 678 26.94 47.05 29.06
CA TRP A 678 28.13 47.73 28.54
C TRP A 678 29.25 47.80 29.58
N THR A 679 28.89 48.11 30.84
CA THR A 679 29.86 48.18 31.94
C THR A 679 30.55 46.84 32.17
N GLU A 680 29.79 45.74 32.17
CA GLU A 680 30.34 44.39 32.33
C GLU A 680 31.17 43.95 31.12
N THR A 681 30.70 44.26 29.90
CA THR A 681 31.41 43.92 28.66
C THR A 681 32.75 44.66 28.56
N ASN A 682 32.76 45.96 28.84
CA ASN A 682 33.95 46.81 28.74
C ASN A 682 35.04 46.42 29.77
N ARG A 683 34.65 45.88 30.93
CA ARG A 683 35.58 45.34 31.94
C ARG A 683 36.37 44.12 31.45
N LYS A 684 35.85 43.37 30.48
CA LYS A 684 36.37 42.05 30.06
C LYS A 684 37.23 42.06 28.80
N TRP A 685 37.72 43.25 28.40
CA TRP A 685 38.47 43.51 27.15
C TRP A 685 37.65 43.25 25.89
N ILE A 686 37.22 44.32 25.23
CA ILE A 686 36.51 44.24 23.94
C ILE A 686 37.55 43.98 22.84
N TYR A 687 37.47 42.84 22.18
CA TYR A 687 38.42 42.45 21.13
C TYR A 687 38.04 42.99 19.73
N ARG A 688 36.80 43.44 19.53
CA ARG A 688 36.35 44.18 18.35
C ARG A 688 36.36 45.69 18.63
N ASN A 689 36.16 46.52 17.61
CA ASN A 689 36.03 47.96 17.79
C ASN A 689 34.91 48.28 18.81
N ALA A 690 35.28 48.92 19.93
CA ALA A 690 34.36 49.22 21.02
C ALA A 690 33.14 50.02 20.56
N THR A 691 33.30 50.92 19.58
CA THR A 691 32.17 51.69 19.03
C THR A 691 31.16 50.79 18.32
N GLU A 692 31.63 49.81 17.55
CA GLU A 692 30.75 48.85 16.85
C GLU A 692 30.02 47.94 17.83
N VAL A 693 30.71 47.48 18.89
CA VAL A 693 30.10 46.64 19.92
C VAL A 693 29.05 47.41 20.72
N LYS A 694 29.33 48.69 21.05
CA LYS A 694 28.35 49.56 21.71
C LYS A 694 27.13 49.80 20.82
N GLU A 695 27.34 50.09 19.54
CA GLU A 695 26.25 50.25 18.57
C GLU A 695 25.41 48.96 18.42
N ALA A 696 26.04 47.78 18.38
CA ALA A 696 25.32 46.51 18.36
C ALA A 696 24.51 46.27 19.64
N LEU A 697 25.05 46.64 20.80
CA LEU A 697 24.33 46.54 22.08
C LEU A 697 23.12 47.48 22.13
N ASP A 698 23.33 48.75 21.77
CA ASP A 698 22.28 49.79 21.79
C ASP A 698 21.14 49.42 20.83
N ASN A 699 21.43 48.87 19.66
CA ASN A 699 20.41 48.49 18.69
C ASN A 699 19.80 47.10 18.93
N CYS A 700 20.47 46.23 19.68
CA CYS A 700 19.93 44.93 20.07
C CYS A 700 18.91 45.05 21.21
N LEU A 701 19.33 45.69 22.31
CA LEU A 701 18.56 45.76 23.55
C LEU A 701 17.93 47.13 23.78
N GLY A 702 18.49 48.21 23.25
CA GLY A 702 17.99 49.57 23.47
C GLY A 702 16.80 49.97 22.58
N ILE A 703 16.56 49.29 21.46
CA ILE A 703 15.42 49.58 20.58
C ILE A 703 14.16 48.89 21.09
N CYS A 704 13.08 49.65 21.23
CA CYS A 704 11.74 49.08 21.41
C CYS A 704 10.99 49.02 20.07
N GLY A 705 10.28 47.91 19.84
CA GLY A 705 9.44 47.79 18.65
C GLY A 705 8.57 46.55 18.66
N THR A 706 7.35 46.71 18.14
CA THR A 706 6.36 45.64 18.01
C THR A 706 6.69 44.68 16.88
N CYS A 707 6.07 43.49 16.95
CA CYS A 707 6.06 42.46 15.92
C CYS A 707 7.39 41.68 15.76
N LEU A 708 7.27 40.42 15.31
CA LEU A 708 8.39 39.56 14.95
C LEU A 708 8.84 39.72 13.47
N THR A 709 8.40 40.81 12.81
CA THR A 709 8.69 41.07 11.39
C THR A 709 8.86 42.57 11.13
N GLY A 710 9.50 42.92 10.01
CA GLY A 710 9.65 44.30 9.55
C GLY A 710 10.96 44.96 10.01
N ALA A 711 11.22 46.17 9.51
CA ALA A 711 12.54 46.81 9.58
C ALA A 711 13.08 46.99 11.02
N ILE A 712 12.21 47.18 12.01
CA ILE A 712 12.62 47.34 13.42
C ILE A 712 13.14 46.00 13.97
N TYR A 713 12.39 44.91 13.76
CA TYR A 713 12.80 43.59 14.19
C TYR A 713 14.02 43.07 13.40
N ASP A 714 14.08 43.34 12.09
CA ASP A 714 15.24 43.00 11.24
C ASP A 714 16.52 43.70 11.74
N SER A 715 16.41 44.97 12.17
CA SER A 715 17.52 45.70 12.79
C SER A 715 17.96 45.06 14.10
N LYS A 716 17.02 44.77 15.01
CA LYS A 716 17.30 44.06 16.26
C LYS A 716 17.98 42.72 16.00
N LEU A 717 17.46 41.93 15.07
CA LEU A 717 18.00 40.61 14.73
C LEU A 717 19.46 40.70 14.28
N LYS A 718 19.78 41.65 13.40
CA LYS A 718 21.15 41.91 12.96
C LYS A 718 22.07 42.27 14.12
N HIS A 719 21.68 43.27 14.90
CA HIS A 719 22.53 43.80 15.96
C HIS A 719 22.67 42.82 17.13
N CYS A 720 21.62 42.08 17.49
CA CYS A 720 21.71 41.02 18.49
C CYS A 720 22.59 39.86 18.04
N ASN A 721 22.49 39.43 16.79
CA ASN A 721 23.38 38.40 16.25
C ASN A 721 24.84 38.85 16.35
N ASN A 722 25.15 40.05 15.84
CA ASN A 722 26.49 40.62 15.92
C ASN A 722 27.01 40.70 17.35
N LEU A 723 26.23 41.28 18.26
CA LEU A 723 26.59 41.40 19.67
C LEU A 723 26.94 40.02 20.27
N LEU A 724 26.05 39.04 20.17
CA LEU A 724 26.22 37.73 20.78
C LEU A 724 27.44 36.97 20.25
N HIS A 725 27.79 37.17 18.98
CA HIS A 725 28.97 36.56 18.37
C HIS A 725 30.28 37.27 18.73
N TRP A 726 30.24 38.59 18.99
CA TRP A 726 31.44 39.39 19.29
C TRP A 726 31.79 39.41 20.78
N LEU A 727 30.82 39.15 21.65
CA LEU A 727 31.04 39.17 23.09
C LEU A 727 32.05 38.08 23.50
N PRO A 728 33.06 38.40 24.34
CA PRO A 728 34.14 37.49 24.70
C PRO A 728 33.75 36.47 25.79
N PHE A 729 32.49 36.04 25.80
CA PHE A 729 31.97 35.08 26.77
C PHE A 729 31.66 33.77 26.05
N GLU A 730 32.45 32.74 26.35
CA GLU A 730 32.29 31.40 25.77
C GLU A 730 31.02 30.71 26.24
N MET A 731 30.53 29.72 25.52
CA MET A 731 29.38 28.92 25.94
C MET A 731 29.71 27.82 26.95
N MET A 732 30.98 27.42 27.06
CA MET A 732 31.51 26.38 27.97
C MET A 732 30.84 25.00 27.81
N ASN A 733 30.41 24.65 26.59
CA ASN A 733 29.76 23.38 26.26
C ASN A 733 30.43 22.61 25.10
N ASP A 734 31.72 22.86 24.88
CA ASP A 734 32.56 22.31 23.82
C ASP A 734 33.07 20.88 24.10
N ASP A 735 33.00 20.44 25.36
CA ASP A 735 33.24 19.05 25.72
C ASP A 735 32.12 18.12 25.17
N PRO A 736 32.43 16.88 24.76
CA PRO A 736 31.43 15.93 24.28
C PRO A 736 30.39 15.56 25.35
N ASP A 737 29.14 15.34 24.94
CA ASP A 737 28.04 14.70 25.70
C ASP A 737 27.51 15.46 26.92
N ILE A 738 28.00 16.68 27.17
CA ILE A 738 27.58 17.50 28.32
C ILE A 738 26.41 18.44 28.04
N THR A 739 26.06 18.67 26.76
CA THR A 739 25.12 19.72 26.37
C THR A 739 23.65 19.33 26.59
N ASN A 740 22.93 20.13 27.38
CA ASN A 740 21.52 19.95 27.70
C ASN A 740 20.66 21.20 27.42
N PHE A 741 19.46 20.95 26.88
CA PHE A 741 18.40 21.93 26.60
C PHE A 741 17.16 21.65 27.45
N TYR A 742 16.43 22.71 27.85
CA TYR A 742 15.17 22.62 28.57
C TYR A 742 14.28 23.83 28.25
N PRO A 743 12.94 23.67 28.16
CA PRO A 743 12.02 24.76 27.86
C PRO A 743 12.07 25.79 28.97
N ARG A 744 12.13 27.08 28.61
CA ARG A 744 12.40 28.18 29.56
C ARG A 744 11.38 28.27 30.69
N ASP A 745 10.13 27.92 30.40
CA ASP A 745 9.01 27.99 31.34
C ASP A 745 8.80 26.66 32.09
N ASN A 746 9.52 25.60 31.71
CA ASN A 746 9.44 24.29 32.35
C ASN A 746 10.52 24.13 33.43
N LEU A 747 10.18 24.56 34.65
CA LEU A 747 11.08 24.52 35.81
C LEU A 747 11.47 23.09 36.22
N ILE A 748 10.65 22.09 35.90
CA ILE A 748 10.97 20.69 36.16
C ILE A 748 12.08 20.25 35.21
N ALA A 749 11.90 20.45 33.90
CA ALA A 749 12.92 20.16 32.90
C ALA A 749 14.24 20.89 33.18
N ARG A 750 14.17 22.18 33.57
CA ARG A 750 15.33 22.97 34.02
C ARG A 750 16.13 22.28 35.13
N GLY A 751 15.43 21.84 36.18
CA GLY A 751 16.06 21.19 37.33
C GLY A 751 16.74 19.86 36.95
N LEU A 752 16.31 19.22 35.87
CA LEU A 752 16.91 17.98 35.37
C LEU A 752 18.09 18.26 34.44
N ALA A 753 17.92 19.18 33.48
CA ALA A 753 18.95 19.55 32.51
C ALA A 753 20.20 20.20 33.14
N CYS A 754 20.03 20.96 34.23
CA CYS A 754 21.12 21.77 34.80
C CYS A 754 21.87 21.13 35.99
N ASN A 755 21.42 19.99 36.51
CA ASN A 755 21.99 19.38 37.73
C ASN A 755 22.83 18.13 37.44
N GLY A 756 23.96 17.96 38.14
CA GLY A 756 24.68 16.68 38.20
C GLY A 756 25.82 16.48 37.18
N GLY A 757 26.74 17.44 37.08
CA GLY A 757 27.97 17.30 36.26
C GLY A 757 27.81 17.65 34.78
N GLU A 758 26.58 17.76 34.27
CA GLU A 758 26.29 18.15 32.89
C GLU A 758 26.14 19.68 32.74
N HIS A 759 26.15 20.18 31.50
CA HIS A 759 26.09 21.61 31.17
C HIS A 759 24.76 21.98 30.51
N CYS A 760 24.11 23.02 31.03
CA CYS A 760 22.91 23.61 30.44
C CYS A 760 23.19 25.09 30.13
N LEU A 761 22.34 25.70 29.31
CA LEU A 761 22.52 27.08 28.87
C LEU A 761 22.70 28.09 30.04
N GLU A 762 22.08 27.87 31.20
CA GLU A 762 22.23 28.77 32.37
C GLU A 762 23.65 28.82 32.93
N LYS A 763 24.47 27.80 32.68
CA LYS A 763 25.85 27.76 33.14
C LYS A 763 26.80 28.52 32.21
N ALA A 764 26.36 28.86 31.00
CA ALA A 764 27.15 29.69 30.10
C ALA A 764 27.27 31.13 30.67
N PRO A 765 28.48 31.73 30.73
CA PRO A 765 28.67 33.08 31.24
C PRO A 765 27.95 34.11 30.37
N LEU A 766 27.90 33.90 29.05
CA LEU A 766 27.16 34.75 28.12
C LEU A 766 25.67 34.82 28.50
N PHE A 767 25.06 33.66 28.76
CA PHE A 767 23.66 33.59 29.19
C PHE A 767 23.46 34.25 30.55
N SER A 768 24.35 34.01 31.51
CA SER A 768 24.27 34.58 32.85
C SER A 768 24.31 36.11 32.85
N ILE A 769 24.99 36.72 31.88
CA ILE A 769 25.08 38.18 31.75
C ILE A 769 23.84 38.76 31.06
N LEU A 770 23.36 38.13 29.99
CA LEU A 770 22.31 38.72 29.15
C LEU A 770 20.88 38.38 29.58
N MET A 771 20.66 37.17 30.09
CA MET A 771 19.31 36.70 30.39
C MET A 771 18.62 37.44 31.54
N PRO A 772 19.31 37.87 32.61
CA PRO A 772 18.71 38.72 33.63
C PRO A 772 18.10 40.01 33.06
N SER A 773 18.78 40.64 32.10
CA SER A 773 18.29 41.85 31.42
C SER A 773 17.11 41.57 30.50
N ILE A 774 17.14 40.46 29.74
CA ILE A 774 16.05 40.08 28.84
C ILE A 774 14.77 39.70 29.61
N LYS A 775 14.90 39.13 30.81
CA LYS A 775 13.76 38.78 31.68
C LYS A 775 13.40 39.87 32.69
N ARG A 776 13.96 41.08 32.53
CA ARG A 776 13.77 42.18 33.47
C ARG A 776 12.31 42.62 33.50
N LEU A 777 11.81 42.77 34.73
CA LEU A 777 10.51 43.33 35.02
C LEU A 777 10.66 44.78 35.42
N TYR A 778 9.75 45.62 34.93
CA TYR A 778 9.61 47.01 35.36
C TYR A 778 8.21 47.25 35.94
N ARG A 779 8.04 48.37 36.65
CA ARG A 779 6.76 48.77 37.23
C ARG A 779 6.26 50.01 36.47
N PRO A 780 5.30 49.88 35.53
CA PRO A 780 4.82 50.99 34.71
C PRO A 780 4.20 52.12 35.53
N ASP A 781 3.53 51.77 36.63
CA ASP A 781 2.96 52.71 37.59
C ASP A 781 3.57 52.45 38.98
N PRO A 782 4.45 53.33 39.49
CA PRO A 782 5.11 53.16 40.79
C PRO A 782 4.12 53.01 41.96
N THR A 783 2.87 53.43 41.78
CA THR A 783 1.81 53.38 42.80
C THR A 783 0.99 52.09 42.77
N LYS A 784 1.16 51.24 41.75
CA LYS A 784 0.48 49.94 41.61
C LYS A 784 1.47 48.79 41.83
N SER A 785 0.97 47.64 42.26
CA SER A 785 1.81 46.45 42.49
C SER A 785 2.23 45.74 41.20
N VAL A 786 1.54 45.98 40.09
CA VAL A 786 1.72 45.27 38.80
C VAL A 786 3.10 45.55 38.22
N LYS A 787 3.78 44.46 37.82
CA LYS A 787 5.08 44.46 37.14
C LYS A 787 4.89 43.86 35.75
N GLU A 788 5.56 44.42 34.76
CA GLU A 788 5.48 44.02 33.34
C GLU A 788 6.87 43.73 32.79
N LEU A 789 6.97 42.90 31.74
CA LEU A 789 8.24 42.57 31.09
C LEU A 789 8.69 43.72 30.19
N ILE A 790 9.96 44.11 30.28
CA ILE A 790 10.55 45.10 29.37
C ILE A 790 10.51 44.60 27.91
N TYR A 791 10.76 43.30 27.72
CA TYR A 791 10.75 42.61 26.42
C TYR A 791 9.55 41.66 26.30
N ALA A 792 8.34 42.19 26.48
CA ALA A 792 7.11 41.40 26.30
C ALA A 792 6.98 40.90 24.86
N SER A 793 6.60 39.63 24.66
CA SER A 793 6.56 38.98 23.34
C SER A 793 5.64 39.68 22.33
N GLU A 794 4.56 40.31 22.79
CA GLU A 794 3.58 41.00 21.94
C GLU A 794 3.98 42.47 21.66
N GLU A 795 4.61 43.15 22.63
CA GLU A 795 4.83 44.59 22.58
C GLU A 795 6.28 44.98 22.24
N ASN A 796 7.25 44.15 22.62
CA ASN A 796 8.68 44.36 22.41
C ASN A 796 9.46 43.03 22.31
N PRO A 797 9.17 42.17 21.31
CA PRO A 797 9.88 40.91 21.17
C PRO A 797 11.38 41.13 20.96
N THR A 798 12.17 40.19 21.50
CA THR A 798 13.64 40.14 21.35
C THR A 798 14.07 38.81 20.72
N PRO A 799 15.03 38.83 19.77
CA PRO A 799 15.56 37.62 19.15
C PRO A 799 16.63 36.92 19.99
N CYS A 800 17.16 37.57 21.04
CA CYS A 800 18.25 37.02 21.86
C CYS A 800 18.01 35.60 22.39
N PRO A 801 16.79 35.25 22.90
CA PRO A 801 16.45 33.89 23.25
C PRO A 801 16.84 32.85 22.20
N GLN A 802 16.31 33.00 20.99
CA GLN A 802 16.51 32.09 19.88
C GLN A 802 17.98 32.03 19.46
N ILE A 803 18.63 33.20 19.31
CA ILE A 803 20.04 33.26 18.90
C ILE A 803 20.94 32.56 19.92
N LEU A 804 20.66 32.69 21.23
CA LEU A 804 21.42 32.00 22.26
C LEU A 804 21.24 30.48 22.18
N ASP A 805 20.03 29.99 21.89
CA ASP A 805 19.76 28.56 21.73
C ASP A 805 20.49 28.00 20.49
N GLU A 806 20.47 28.73 19.36
CA GLU A 806 21.22 28.39 18.14
C GLU A 806 22.74 28.41 18.39
N LEU A 807 23.26 29.45 19.04
CA LEU A 807 24.68 29.58 19.34
C LEU A 807 25.16 28.47 20.29
N TYR A 808 24.37 28.15 21.30
CA TYR A 808 24.64 27.04 22.23
C TYR A 808 24.63 25.68 21.51
N ALA A 809 23.67 25.47 20.62
CA ALA A 809 23.61 24.29 19.76
C ALA A 809 24.81 24.21 18.80
N SER A 810 25.30 25.34 18.28
CA SER A 810 26.44 25.39 17.37
C SER A 810 27.77 24.97 18.01
N HIS A 811 27.90 25.17 19.33
CA HIS A 811 29.09 24.78 20.11
C HIS A 811 29.01 23.36 20.68
N ALA A 812 27.83 22.73 20.62
CA ALA A 812 27.62 21.40 21.17
C ALA A 812 28.42 20.32 20.43
N LYS A 813 28.81 19.27 21.15
CA LYS A 813 29.56 18.12 20.62
C LYS A 813 29.05 16.80 21.21
N GLY A 814 29.07 15.74 20.40
CA GLY A 814 28.61 14.42 20.81
C GLY A 814 27.09 14.33 20.96
N ILE A 815 26.62 13.73 22.05
CA ILE A 815 25.20 13.54 22.36
C ILE A 815 24.63 14.81 23.00
N VAL A 816 23.59 15.37 22.36
CA VAL A 816 22.87 16.53 22.86
C VAL A 816 21.54 16.10 23.46
N LYS A 817 21.20 16.59 24.65
CA LYS A 817 20.01 16.15 25.40
C LYS A 817 18.96 17.26 25.47
N PHE A 818 17.72 16.96 25.13
CA PHE A 818 16.56 17.85 25.28
C PHE A 818 15.60 17.25 26.32
N TRP A 819 15.21 18.05 27.30
CA TRP A 819 14.27 17.64 28.35
C TRP A 819 12.94 18.33 28.14
N VAL A 820 11.89 17.59 27.77
CA VAL A 820 10.58 18.15 27.39
C VAL A 820 9.44 17.44 28.10
N ALA A 821 8.34 18.15 28.40
CA ALA A 821 7.14 17.50 28.93
C ALA A 821 6.22 16.99 27.82
N ASP A 822 6.05 17.74 26.74
CA ASP A 822 5.04 17.50 25.71
C ASP A 822 5.43 18.06 24.31
N GLU A 823 4.48 18.03 23.38
CA GLU A 823 4.61 18.55 22.02
C GLU A 823 4.87 20.06 21.93
N THR A 824 4.37 20.84 22.89
CA THR A 824 4.58 22.30 22.91
C THR A 824 6.02 22.61 23.26
N ASP A 825 6.54 21.91 24.27
CA ASP A 825 7.92 22.03 24.71
C ASP A 825 8.90 21.69 23.56
N ILE A 826 8.71 20.57 22.86
CA ILE A 826 9.63 20.18 21.77
C ILE A 826 9.52 21.12 20.56
N THR A 827 8.31 21.62 20.26
CA THR A 827 8.10 22.58 19.15
C THR A 827 8.87 23.88 19.39
N SER A 828 8.99 24.31 20.65
CA SER A 828 9.77 25.50 21.00
C SER A 828 11.26 25.39 20.64
N PHE A 829 11.78 24.17 20.47
CA PHE A 829 13.18 23.91 20.12
C PHE A 829 13.47 23.80 18.63
N LYS A 830 12.50 24.05 17.74
CA LYS A 830 12.70 23.83 16.29
C LYS A 830 14.03 24.39 15.76
N HIS A 831 14.40 25.63 16.11
CA HIS A 831 15.66 26.24 15.66
C HIS A 831 16.92 25.65 16.31
N GLY A 832 16.85 25.32 17.61
CA GLY A 832 17.95 24.65 18.31
C GLY A 832 18.18 23.23 17.79
N LEU A 833 17.10 22.49 17.55
CA LEU A 833 17.12 21.16 16.92
C LEU A 833 17.64 21.23 15.49
N GLN A 834 17.19 22.20 14.69
CA GLN A 834 17.71 22.39 13.33
C GLN A 834 19.22 22.66 13.36
N THR A 835 19.69 23.52 14.28
CA THR A 835 21.12 23.79 14.42
C THR A 835 21.89 22.54 14.83
N ALA A 836 21.43 21.82 15.85
CA ALA A 836 22.10 20.62 16.35
C ALA A 836 22.07 19.45 15.35
N MET A 837 20.95 19.21 14.69
CA MET A 837 20.72 18.04 13.85
C MET A 837 21.14 18.23 12.40
N LEU A 838 20.95 19.43 11.83
CA LEU A 838 21.17 19.70 10.40
C LEU A 838 22.50 20.43 10.13
N TYR A 839 22.85 21.44 10.92
CA TYR A 839 24.01 22.31 10.65
C TYR A 839 25.27 21.88 11.42
N ASN A 840 25.15 21.45 12.68
CA ASN A 840 26.30 21.11 13.51
C ASN A 840 26.82 19.69 13.21
N LYS A 841 28.03 19.62 12.64
CA LYS A 841 28.71 18.36 12.28
C LYS A 841 29.31 17.63 13.51
N ASP A 842 29.52 18.33 14.62
CA ASP A 842 30.14 17.80 15.84
C ASP A 842 29.13 17.03 16.72
N VAL A 843 27.82 17.18 16.46
CA VAL A 843 26.75 16.44 17.15
C VAL A 843 26.62 15.05 16.54
N THR A 844 26.61 14.00 17.34
CA THR A 844 26.44 12.63 16.83
C THR A 844 24.99 12.16 16.92
N LYS A 845 24.30 12.54 18.00
CA LYS A 845 22.94 12.07 18.30
C LYS A 845 22.20 13.06 19.22
N VAL A 846 20.88 13.08 19.12
CA VAL A 846 19.98 13.88 19.96
C VAL A 846 19.12 12.97 20.83
N HIS A 847 19.21 13.10 22.15
CA HIS A 847 18.32 12.40 23.07
C HIS A 847 17.22 13.34 23.54
N VAL A 848 15.96 12.94 23.37
CA VAL A 848 14.80 13.69 23.83
C VAL A 848 14.16 12.94 24.99
N TYR A 849 14.38 13.42 26.22
CA TYR A 849 13.79 12.86 27.42
C TYR A 849 12.41 13.45 27.67
N VAL A 850 11.37 12.63 27.56
CA VAL A 850 9.97 13.05 27.71
C VAL A 850 9.49 12.82 29.14
N LEU A 851 9.16 13.89 29.85
CA LEU A 851 8.75 13.83 31.26
C LEU A 851 7.35 13.24 31.45
N ASN A 852 6.45 13.45 30.48
CA ASN A 852 5.12 12.83 30.46
C ASN A 852 5.10 11.63 29.51
N ALA A 853 4.97 10.42 30.07
CA ALA A 853 4.94 9.19 29.28
C ALA A 853 3.84 9.16 28.20
N HIS A 854 2.70 9.82 28.43
CA HIS A 854 1.59 9.87 27.46
C HIS A 854 1.89 10.74 26.23
N SER A 855 2.90 11.61 26.32
CA SER A 855 3.27 12.51 25.22
C SER A 855 4.38 11.95 24.35
N LYS A 856 4.90 10.74 24.65
CA LYS A 856 6.07 10.17 23.97
C LYS A 856 5.84 9.97 22.47
N GLU A 857 4.74 9.33 22.10
CA GLU A 857 4.37 9.07 20.69
C GLU A 857 4.13 10.37 19.92
N VAL A 858 3.52 11.37 20.57
CA VAL A 858 3.25 12.66 19.91
C VAL A 858 4.54 13.46 19.70
N VAL A 859 5.43 13.48 20.71
CA VAL A 859 6.75 14.11 20.58
C VAL A 859 7.58 13.44 19.49
N ASP A 860 7.54 12.11 19.40
CA ASP A 860 8.20 11.36 18.34
C ASP A 860 7.68 11.76 16.95
N GLY A 861 6.35 11.82 16.77
CA GLY A 861 5.73 12.29 15.52
C GLY A 861 6.13 13.72 15.14
N VAL A 862 6.26 14.63 16.11
CA VAL A 862 6.74 16.01 15.86
C VAL A 862 8.21 16.01 15.40
N LEU A 863 9.06 15.20 16.03
CA LEU A 863 10.48 15.08 15.66
C LEU A 863 10.68 14.45 14.29
N GLN A 864 9.88 13.43 13.94
CA GLN A 864 9.86 12.86 12.59
C GLN A 864 9.44 13.92 11.56
N GLY A 865 8.42 14.74 11.88
CA GLY A 865 8.00 15.87 11.05
C GLY A 865 9.11 16.90 10.83
N PHE A 866 9.81 17.29 11.90
CA PHE A 866 10.97 18.20 11.79
C PHE A 866 12.12 17.58 11.01
N THR A 867 12.42 16.30 11.23
CA THR A 867 13.49 15.58 10.50
C THR A 867 13.24 15.60 9.00
N ARG A 868 12.00 15.27 8.58
CA ARG A 868 11.60 15.35 7.18
C ARG A 868 11.68 16.77 6.62
N GLU A 869 11.21 17.77 7.37
CA GLU A 869 11.30 19.18 6.96
C GLU A 869 12.76 19.62 6.80
N PHE A 870 13.64 19.26 7.73
CA PHE A 870 15.06 19.61 7.68
C PHE A 870 15.77 18.92 6.52
N ALA A 871 15.42 17.67 6.23
CA ALA A 871 15.94 16.93 5.09
C ALA A 871 15.56 17.56 3.74
N THR A 872 14.33 18.05 3.58
CA THR A 872 13.84 18.63 2.31
C THR A 872 14.08 20.14 2.16
N THR A 873 14.52 20.83 3.21
CA THR A 873 14.82 22.27 3.16
C THR A 873 16.30 22.59 3.38
N GLY A 874 17.10 21.63 3.84
CA GLY A 874 18.53 21.80 4.08
C GLY A 874 19.31 22.01 2.78
N CYS A 875 20.20 23.01 2.75
CA CYS A 875 21.12 23.22 1.64
C CYS A 875 22.40 22.37 1.81
N PRO A 876 22.67 21.39 0.93
CA PRO A 876 23.82 20.48 1.05
C PRO A 876 25.19 21.17 1.05
N LYS A 877 25.28 22.44 0.63
CA LYS A 877 26.52 23.23 0.72
C LYS A 877 26.89 23.63 2.15
N TYR A 878 25.89 23.82 3.01
CA TYR A 878 26.08 24.35 4.37
C TYR A 878 25.69 23.36 5.46
N THR A 879 24.85 22.38 5.14
CA THR A 879 24.35 21.37 6.08
C THR A 879 25.21 20.12 6.06
N ARG A 880 24.86 19.18 6.92
CA ARG A 880 25.27 17.77 6.79
C ARG A 880 24.58 17.12 5.60
N GLU A 881 25.14 16.00 5.16
CA GLU A 881 24.49 15.10 4.19
C GLU A 881 23.30 14.38 4.81
N THR A 882 23.36 14.10 6.12
CA THR A 882 22.32 13.40 6.86
C THR A 882 21.97 14.15 8.13
N VAL A 883 20.69 14.28 8.41
CA VAL A 883 20.18 14.80 9.67
C VAL A 883 20.63 13.87 10.81
N ALA A 884 21.12 14.45 11.91
CA ALA A 884 21.58 13.69 13.07
C ALA A 884 20.46 12.80 13.62
N GLU A 885 20.86 11.67 14.20
CA GLU A 885 19.91 10.70 14.76
C GLU A 885 19.25 11.29 16.00
N PHE A 886 17.99 10.90 16.25
CA PHE A 886 17.32 11.21 17.51
C PHE A 886 16.72 9.97 18.15
N GLU A 887 16.60 10.01 19.48
CA GLU A 887 15.87 9.00 20.24
C GLU A 887 14.95 9.67 21.25
N VAL A 888 13.69 9.21 21.29
CA VAL A 888 12.73 9.61 22.32
C VAL A 888 12.81 8.62 23.48
N LEU A 889 13.29 9.11 24.62
CA LEU A 889 13.66 8.30 25.76
C LEU A 889 12.84 8.66 27.00
N ASP A 890 12.69 7.65 27.85
CA ASP A 890 12.24 7.83 29.21
C ASP A 890 13.33 8.49 30.06
N PRO A 891 12.98 9.38 31.01
CA PRO A 891 13.96 9.95 31.93
C PRO A 891 14.67 8.82 32.71
N PRO A 892 16.01 8.86 32.86
CA PRO A 892 16.75 7.80 33.54
C PRO A 892 16.23 7.54 34.97
N HIS A 893 16.26 6.28 35.42
CA HIS A 893 15.59 5.85 36.65
C HIS A 893 16.07 6.59 37.92
N HIS A 894 17.36 6.97 37.99
CA HIS A 894 17.93 7.74 39.09
C HIS A 894 17.54 9.24 39.04
N VAL A 895 17.12 9.73 37.88
CA VAL A 895 16.60 11.08 37.64
C VAL A 895 15.12 11.13 37.99
N ARG A 896 14.32 10.08 37.69
CA ARG A 896 12.89 9.99 38.09
C ARG A 896 12.67 10.16 39.61
N ARG A 897 13.55 9.59 40.45
CA ARG A 897 13.50 9.77 41.92
C ARG A 897 13.82 11.20 42.35
N ARG A 898 14.77 11.86 41.69
CA ARG A 898 15.11 13.28 41.94
C ARG A 898 14.03 14.23 41.42
N ALA A 899 13.44 13.93 40.26
CA ALA A 899 12.30 14.67 39.70
C ALA A 899 11.12 14.67 40.67
N ALA A 900 10.76 13.53 41.26
CA ALA A 900 9.71 13.44 42.27
C ALA A 900 10.00 14.31 43.52
N SER A 901 11.25 14.34 43.98
CA SER A 901 11.70 15.20 45.09
C SER A 901 11.70 16.69 44.73
N HIS A 902 12.13 17.05 43.51
CA HIS A 902 12.09 18.42 43.01
C HIS A 902 10.66 18.91 42.78
N ILE A 903 9.76 18.07 42.26
CA ILE A 903 8.32 18.37 42.12
C ILE A 903 7.70 18.62 43.49
N HIS A 904 8.03 17.82 44.51
CA HIS A 904 7.56 18.01 45.88
C HIS A 904 8.10 19.33 46.49
N ASN A 905 9.40 19.58 46.37
CA ASN A 905 10.04 20.81 46.86
C ASN A 905 9.55 22.06 46.10
N HIS A 906 9.26 21.95 44.80
CA HIS A 906 8.77 23.06 44.00
C HIS A 906 7.30 23.37 44.28
N LYS A 907 6.44 22.36 44.46
CA LYS A 907 5.09 22.55 45.00
C LYS A 907 5.14 23.26 46.36
N ASN A 908 6.03 22.82 47.26
CA ASN A 908 6.20 23.45 48.57
C ASN A 908 6.72 24.89 48.45
N LYS A 909 7.61 25.18 47.49
CA LYS A 909 8.13 26.52 47.23
C LYS A 909 7.08 27.44 46.60
N LEU A 910 6.28 26.97 45.63
CA LEU A 910 5.15 27.73 45.08
C LEU A 910 4.07 28.02 46.12
N VAL A 911 3.79 27.06 47.01
CA VAL A 911 2.89 27.26 48.16
C VAL A 911 3.50 28.27 49.15
N GLN A 912 4.80 28.20 49.43
CA GLN A 912 5.50 29.19 50.27
C GLN A 912 5.56 30.58 49.62
N ASP A 913 5.82 30.68 48.33
CA ASP A 913 5.89 31.95 47.60
C ASP A 913 4.49 32.58 47.46
N ALA A 914 3.44 31.76 47.27
CA ALA A 914 2.05 32.22 47.33
C ALA A 914 1.63 32.66 48.74
N MET A 915 2.14 32.00 49.79
CA MET A 915 1.89 32.38 51.20
C MET A 915 2.71 33.61 51.63
N ASN A 916 3.88 33.84 51.04
CA ASN A 916 4.81 34.92 51.41
C ASN A 916 4.86 36.07 50.38
N TRP A 917 3.93 36.12 49.41
CA TRP A 917 4.00 37.08 48.31
C TRP A 917 4.00 38.54 48.80
N GLU A 918 3.30 38.85 49.90
CA GLU A 918 3.32 40.18 50.55
C GLU A 918 4.65 40.49 51.28
N MET A 919 5.35 39.48 51.82
CA MET A 919 6.63 39.69 52.51
C MET A 919 7.82 39.81 51.56
N ASN A 920 7.74 39.18 50.39
CA ASN A 920 8.79 39.27 49.37
C ASN A 920 8.71 40.58 48.55
N ASP A 921 7.54 41.22 48.44
CA ASP A 921 7.39 42.50 47.71
C ASP A 921 7.72 43.74 48.59
N LEU A 922 7.74 43.60 49.93
CA LEU A 922 8.22 44.63 50.87
C LEU A 922 9.74 44.69 51.03
N ARG A 923 10.46 43.73 50.45
CA ARG A 923 11.92 43.77 50.30
C ARG A 923 12.26 44.05 48.83
N GLY A 924 12.06 45.29 48.41
CA GLY A 924 12.86 45.85 47.30
C GLY A 924 14.35 45.80 47.66
N PRO A 925 15.26 45.95 46.66
CA PRO A 925 16.66 45.55 46.75
C PRO A 925 17.37 45.89 48.07
#